data_AF-A0A1Y3VQD0-F1
#
_entry.id   AF-A0A1Y3VQD0-F1
#
_cell.length_a   1.000
_cell.length_b   1.000
_cell.length_c   1.000
_cell.angle_alpha   90.00
_cell.angle_beta   90.00
_cell.angle_gamma   90.00
#
_symmetry.space_group_name_H-M   'P 1'
#
loop_
_entity.id
_entity.type
_entity.pdbx_description
1 polymer ?
#
loop_
_entity_poly.entity_id
_entity_poly.type
_entity_poly.pdbx_seq_one_letter_code
_entity_poly.pdbx_strand_id
1 'polypeptide(L)'
;MKRILYTFIILSTVWFTGCQKDQLDGEIPGQEIPLTFSGRSSNLSLEALSQEVNALHLLIFNEDGTLSQHKQYAGLKDVKPVKLVLGKYTFAYLSNIDEAQISGIEEGKTLEDVTLSLEKDTDGENVLPGSIFAGKSEVVVGEDKTSNAELSRLVGKLDINVEGVKSGVEVKSVTLLGSPEKIRFDGSAVGDPVRLKVPMKEQGQQLKGEAIAFPTCQDTLARLAFQIEVNGEIQNYVVGLKNRVEANKIHTINAKINVSGGLVNVTIEMDVEPWGETVSEDLSVDQRKFVDTLTVKLLMETGSPEDLRQVRTLNMHFLKNDGDANEFSINVDSWNAESLMVWSEDTLIVTHFNQVLQGNYSLVAISLRDSSGMNMYVLQSEVENVIIDSTGSVVIVLPKMKDIAAGDLQAMLEIREALRAANVSMVDNWESDNLNLWHNVHLDENGRVIGIGYQEWEDFLEDYDQVDMTKKASMKANILTRSSEEYPVWSLPESFKNLTALKWFNMGESYGSLAEIPSYMKEMTALEELSVNTDATSLPELPANLIYLNVSSLTLTAIPTHIGNLTKLEGLVFSVPYENDDEEIGDYFPMLSKSRITSADLDFSGLTNLKYLYLVATPSCELPASVWNVTRNVIEFAIAGFRNVQIPSSADFSSIREFSVANENMLPADIERIKSFQVTRLRLYSPVFGKNGLPDWMGQMNSLKSITLDSCGITSIPESFNNLNNLEDLYLPRNPELTGILPAGLLEVYNSGNLYVSASDSPNFSPDGIMLSVDNNLIMAPAEGGIYFVEVRSNAEWTCEVLWAEYVHVALLDGNENVTDSIVGGNGVLTGRGNARLRVTVDPNNPNNYWPERNGDITIHSGRHVAYINVVQKEMLDPVLDVSQSVFTVRSGDTIVFDVTSNMGWNVDVMTISGDGWMDMNMCYGEGNQRLECTVHANQSSVYKIIITDYNQFKSAEVTVNVEPDSGEIPRDSTRIN
;
A
#
# COMPACT_ATOMS: atom_id res chain seq x y z
N MET A 1 -18.77 -15.60 38.63
CA MET A 1 -18.50 -14.84 37.39
C MET A 1 -17.82 -15.78 36.40
N LYS A 2 -18.62 -16.47 35.57
CA LYS A 2 -18.12 -17.25 34.44
C LYS A 2 -18.14 -16.33 33.22
N ARG A 3 -17.00 -15.77 32.85
CA ARG A 3 -16.84 -15.10 31.55
C ARG A 3 -16.73 -16.21 30.50
N ILE A 4 -17.67 -16.19 29.56
CA ILE A 4 -17.61 -16.93 28.30
C ILE A 4 -16.42 -16.33 27.54
N LEU A 5 -15.32 -17.07 27.45
CA LEU A 5 -14.29 -16.80 26.46
C LEU A 5 -14.83 -17.31 25.12
N TYR A 6 -15.02 -16.41 24.17
CA TYR A 6 -15.03 -16.78 22.75
C TYR A 6 -13.58 -17.12 22.40
N THR A 7 -13.22 -18.39 22.44
CA THR A 7 -11.94 -18.87 21.91
C THR A 7 -12.04 -18.87 20.38
N PHE A 8 -11.33 -17.96 19.73
CA PHE A 8 -11.09 -18.00 18.29
C PHE A 8 -10.26 -19.25 17.97
N ILE A 9 -10.84 -20.21 17.25
CA ILE A 9 -10.13 -21.40 16.78
C ILE A 9 -9.64 -21.12 15.35
N ILE A 10 -8.37 -20.77 15.21
CA ILE A 10 -7.68 -20.49 13.93
C ILE A 10 -7.06 -21.80 13.40
N LEU A 11 -7.18 -22.06 12.08
CA LEU A 11 -6.85 -23.35 11.43
C LEU A 11 -5.34 -23.61 11.28
N SER A 12 -4.88 -24.82 11.62
CA SER A 12 -3.48 -25.26 11.55
C SER A 12 -3.11 -26.03 10.29
N THR A 13 -1.82 -26.12 9.95
CA THR A 13 -1.25 -26.93 8.85
C THR A 13 -0.53 -28.19 9.36
N VAL A 14 -0.78 -29.33 8.71
CA VAL A 14 -0.11 -30.61 9.01
C VAL A 14 1.02 -30.86 8.01
N TRP A 15 2.23 -31.15 8.49
CA TRP A 15 3.41 -31.42 7.66
C TRP A 15 3.75 -32.92 7.65
N PHE A 16 3.76 -33.51 6.45
CA PHE A 16 4.25 -34.86 6.24
C PHE A 16 5.65 -34.78 5.61
N THR A 17 6.65 -35.36 6.26
CA THR A 17 8.03 -35.30 5.77
C THR A 17 8.49 -36.69 5.34
N GLY A 18 8.86 -36.86 4.07
CA GLY A 18 9.52 -38.07 3.58
C GLY A 18 10.93 -38.25 4.16
N CYS A 19 11.45 -39.48 4.20
CA CYS A 19 12.82 -39.77 4.62
C CYS A 19 13.85 -39.52 3.50
N GLN A 20 15.04 -39.10 3.93
CA GLN A 20 16.24 -38.85 3.12
C GLN A 20 16.70 -40.07 2.30
N LYS A 21 17.06 -39.82 1.03
CA LYS A 21 17.43 -40.85 0.03
C LYS A 21 18.72 -41.60 0.37
N ASP A 22 19.58 -40.99 1.18
CA ASP A 22 20.89 -41.49 1.63
C ASP A 22 20.82 -42.52 2.78
N GLN A 23 19.62 -42.89 3.24
CA GLN A 23 19.41 -43.95 4.24
C GLN A 23 19.07 -45.33 3.63
N LEU A 24 19.16 -45.49 2.30
CA LEU A 24 18.75 -46.68 1.55
C LEU A 24 19.92 -47.63 1.23
N ASP A 25 20.43 -48.36 2.23
CA ASP A 25 21.32 -49.50 1.99
C ASP A 25 20.76 -50.80 2.60
N GLY A 26 20.29 -51.71 1.73
CA GLY A 26 20.00 -53.12 2.05
C GLY A 26 18.53 -53.51 2.26
N GLU A 27 18.19 -54.75 1.88
CA GLU A 27 16.85 -55.40 1.78
C GLU A 27 15.71 -54.78 2.61
N ILE A 28 14.73 -54.23 1.91
CA ILE A 28 13.68 -53.28 2.34
C ILE A 28 12.72 -53.85 3.40
N PRO A 29 12.72 -53.31 4.63
CA PRO A 29 11.55 -53.28 5.51
C PRO A 29 11.05 -51.82 5.61
N GLY A 30 9.73 -51.60 5.61
CA GLY A 30 9.13 -50.25 5.50
C GLY A 30 9.81 -49.15 6.34
N GLN A 31 10.03 -47.98 5.73
CA GLN A 31 10.66 -46.81 6.33
C GLN A 31 9.68 -46.07 7.25
N GLU A 32 10.17 -45.58 8.39
CA GLU A 32 9.38 -44.76 9.32
C GLU A 32 9.29 -43.32 8.80
N ILE A 33 8.09 -42.89 8.42
CA ILE A 33 7.83 -41.51 7.98
C ILE A 33 7.51 -40.66 9.21
N PRO A 34 8.34 -39.66 9.56
CA PRO A 34 8.02 -38.73 10.63
C PRO A 34 6.82 -37.86 10.26
N LEU A 35 5.91 -37.72 11.23
CA LEU A 35 4.71 -36.88 11.12
C LEU A 35 4.92 -35.64 11.98
N THR A 36 4.90 -34.46 11.38
CA THR A 36 5.18 -33.19 12.07
C THR A 36 3.96 -32.28 12.00
N PHE A 37 3.60 -31.65 13.11
CA PHE A 37 2.44 -30.75 13.16
C PHE A 37 2.90 -29.34 13.52
N SER A 38 2.39 -28.32 12.83
CA SER A 38 2.78 -26.92 13.07
C SER A 38 1.54 -26.03 13.17
N GLY A 39 1.58 -25.06 14.09
CA GLY A 39 0.56 -24.02 14.18
C GLY A 39 0.90 -22.75 13.40
N ARG A 40 1.92 -22.77 12.52
CA ARG A 40 2.49 -21.57 11.89
C ARG A 40 1.46 -20.74 11.10
N SER A 41 0.54 -21.38 10.39
CA SER A 41 -0.55 -20.71 9.67
C SER A 41 -1.61 -20.07 10.58
N SER A 42 -1.60 -20.39 11.88
CA SER A 42 -2.60 -19.94 12.86
C SER A 42 -2.04 -19.03 13.96
N ASN A 43 -0.74 -18.72 13.94
CA ASN A 43 -0.01 -18.10 15.08
C ASN A 43 -0.19 -18.83 16.42
N LEU A 44 -0.62 -20.10 16.42
CA LEU A 44 -0.79 -20.91 17.61
C LEU A 44 0.51 -21.65 17.95
N SER A 45 0.83 -21.73 19.24
CA SER A 45 1.85 -22.67 19.71
C SER A 45 1.39 -24.10 19.50
N LEU A 46 2.33 -25.05 19.33
CA LEU A 46 2.01 -26.47 19.24
C LEU A 46 1.18 -26.95 20.44
N GLU A 47 1.35 -26.33 21.61
CA GLU A 47 0.60 -26.61 22.83
C GLU A 47 -0.85 -26.13 22.75
N ALA A 48 -1.11 -24.96 22.17
CA ALA A 48 -2.46 -24.46 21.91
C ALA A 48 -3.16 -25.33 20.86
N LEU A 49 -2.47 -25.69 19.78
CA LEU A 49 -3.01 -26.57 18.75
C LEU A 49 -3.33 -27.98 19.29
N SER A 50 -2.51 -28.49 20.20
CA SER A 50 -2.76 -29.77 20.87
C SER A 50 -3.93 -29.73 21.86
N GLN A 51 -4.41 -28.55 22.27
CA GLN A 51 -5.63 -28.42 23.08
C GLN A 51 -6.90 -28.46 22.22
N GLU A 52 -6.79 -28.01 20.96
CA GLU A 52 -7.89 -27.99 20.00
C GLU A 52 -8.12 -29.33 19.29
N VAL A 53 -7.09 -30.20 19.22
CA VAL A 53 -7.17 -31.54 18.60
C VAL A 53 -7.08 -32.63 19.66
N ASN A 54 -8.23 -33.19 20.04
CA ASN A 54 -8.38 -34.20 21.10
C ASN A 54 -8.70 -35.62 20.61
N ALA A 55 -8.82 -35.81 19.29
CA ALA A 55 -8.87 -37.10 18.61
C ALA A 55 -8.34 -36.93 17.18
N LEU A 56 -7.55 -37.89 16.69
CA LEU A 56 -6.95 -37.85 15.36
C LEU A 56 -6.99 -39.22 14.68
N HIS A 57 -7.59 -39.25 13.49
CA HIS A 57 -7.59 -40.35 12.55
C HIS A 57 -6.71 -40.01 11.33
N LEU A 58 -5.72 -40.85 11.05
CA LEU A 58 -4.88 -40.78 9.87
C LEU A 58 -5.20 -41.97 8.95
N LEU A 59 -5.70 -41.68 7.76
CA LEU A 59 -6.02 -42.63 6.71
C LEU A 59 -4.95 -42.51 5.61
N ILE A 60 -4.36 -43.62 5.21
CA ILE A 60 -3.27 -43.65 4.23
C ILE A 60 -3.73 -44.51 3.06
N PHE A 61 -3.78 -43.92 1.88
CA PHE A 61 -4.19 -44.58 0.64
C PHE A 61 -2.97 -44.85 -0.24
N ASN A 62 -2.95 -46.00 -0.90
CA ASN A 62 -1.94 -46.35 -1.89
C ASN A 62 -2.08 -45.48 -3.15
N GLU A 63 -1.11 -45.55 -4.04
CA GLU A 63 -1.13 -44.85 -5.34
C GLU A 63 -2.35 -45.20 -6.20
N ASP A 64 -2.89 -46.41 -6.08
CA ASP A 64 -4.12 -46.85 -6.76
C ASP A 64 -5.41 -46.30 -6.11
N GLY A 65 -5.29 -45.51 -5.04
CA GLY A 65 -6.38 -44.90 -4.30
C GLY A 65 -7.03 -45.78 -3.24
N THR A 66 -6.58 -47.03 -3.06
CA THR A 66 -7.13 -47.94 -2.05
C THR A 66 -6.55 -47.70 -0.66
N LEU A 67 -7.36 -47.85 0.39
CA LEU A 67 -6.94 -47.66 1.78
C LEU A 67 -5.90 -48.73 2.16
N SER A 68 -4.73 -48.24 2.57
CA SER A 68 -3.56 -49.01 2.96
C SER A 68 -3.49 -49.19 4.47
N GLN A 69 -3.62 -48.08 5.21
CA GLN A 69 -3.53 -48.07 6.68
C GLN A 69 -4.49 -47.05 7.29
N HIS A 70 -5.02 -47.37 8.46
CA HIS A 70 -5.70 -46.43 9.35
C HIS A 70 -4.99 -46.42 10.70
N LYS A 71 -4.63 -45.23 11.18
CA LYS A 71 -4.05 -44.99 12.51
C LYS A 71 -4.96 -44.07 13.30
N GLN A 72 -5.13 -44.36 14.58
CA GLN A 72 -5.85 -43.52 15.52
C GLN A 72 -4.89 -43.05 16.62
N TYR A 73 -4.99 -41.78 16.97
CA TYR A 73 -4.22 -41.14 18.03
C TYR A 73 -5.17 -40.35 18.92
N ALA A 74 -4.85 -40.31 20.23
CA ALA A 74 -5.63 -39.56 21.21
C ALA A 74 -5.45 -38.03 21.12
N GLY A 75 -4.54 -37.56 20.26
CA GLY A 75 -4.26 -36.15 20.03
C GLY A 75 -2.94 -35.97 19.29
N LEU A 76 -2.59 -34.73 18.94
CA LEU A 76 -1.39 -34.42 18.14
C LEU A 76 -0.08 -34.85 18.82
N LYS A 77 -0.03 -34.80 20.16
CA LYS A 77 1.16 -35.18 20.93
C LYS A 77 1.44 -36.69 20.92
N ASP A 78 0.44 -37.50 20.58
CA ASP A 78 0.53 -38.96 20.59
C ASP A 78 0.89 -39.55 19.22
N VAL A 79 1.03 -38.71 18.20
CA VAL A 79 1.29 -39.15 16.83
C VAL A 79 2.69 -39.74 16.72
N LYS A 80 2.75 -40.95 16.18
CA LYS A 80 3.99 -41.71 15.97
C LYS A 80 4.28 -41.87 14.47
N PRO A 81 5.55 -41.93 14.08
CA PRO A 81 5.95 -42.24 12.70
C PRO A 81 5.26 -43.49 12.16
N VAL A 82 4.96 -43.49 10.86
CA VAL A 82 4.27 -44.61 10.20
C VAL A 82 5.22 -45.34 9.26
N LYS A 83 5.18 -46.68 9.27
CA LYS A 83 6.02 -47.51 8.40
C LYS A 83 5.36 -47.72 7.03
N LEU A 84 6.04 -47.30 5.96
CA LEU A 84 5.59 -47.46 4.58
C LEU A 84 6.73 -47.95 3.67
N VAL A 85 6.35 -48.68 2.62
CA VAL A 85 7.29 -49.08 1.55
C VAL A 85 7.44 -47.91 0.57
N LEU A 86 8.55 -47.85 -0.17
CA LEU A 86 8.76 -46.85 -1.24
C LEU A 86 7.57 -46.83 -2.22
N GLY A 87 7.02 -45.65 -2.49
CA GLY A 87 5.82 -45.46 -3.31
C GLY A 87 5.12 -44.14 -3.04
N LYS A 88 4.10 -43.82 -3.87
CA LYS A 88 3.24 -42.66 -3.68
C LYS A 88 2.03 -43.03 -2.80
N TYR A 89 1.70 -42.17 -1.86
CA TYR A 89 0.55 -42.34 -0.97
C TYR A 89 -0.21 -41.03 -0.78
N THR A 90 -1.51 -41.14 -0.54
CA THR A 90 -2.34 -40.02 -0.08
C THR A 90 -2.60 -40.17 1.41
N PHE A 91 -2.20 -39.17 2.19
CA PHE A 91 -2.49 -39.06 3.61
C PHE A 91 -3.73 -38.20 3.76
N ALA A 92 -4.78 -38.75 4.38
CA ALA A 92 -5.99 -38.03 4.76
C ALA A 92 -6.13 -38.01 6.27
N TYR A 93 -6.31 -36.81 6.81
CA TYR A 93 -6.41 -36.50 8.22
C TYR A 93 -7.87 -36.19 8.56
N LEU A 94 -8.35 -36.71 9.68
CA LEU A 94 -9.62 -36.34 10.29
C LEU A 94 -9.40 -36.11 11.79
N SER A 95 -9.89 -35.01 12.35
CA SER A 95 -9.78 -34.76 13.79
C SER A 95 -11.06 -34.33 14.46
N ASN A 96 -11.05 -34.52 15.80
CA ASN A 96 -12.17 -34.28 16.72
C ASN A 96 -13.45 -34.99 16.28
N ILE A 97 -13.27 -36.20 15.78
CA ILE A 97 -14.32 -37.11 15.39
C ILE A 97 -13.97 -38.49 15.94
N ASP A 98 -14.96 -39.16 16.53
CA ASP A 98 -14.76 -40.50 17.05
C ASP A 98 -14.77 -41.53 15.91
N GLU A 99 -14.04 -42.63 16.10
CA GLU A 99 -13.96 -43.71 15.10
C GLU A 99 -15.34 -44.23 14.68
N ALA A 100 -16.25 -44.35 15.64
CA ALA A 100 -17.61 -44.84 15.41
C ALA A 100 -18.43 -43.94 14.47
N GLN A 101 -18.01 -42.69 14.29
CA GLN A 101 -18.66 -41.72 13.41
C GLN A 101 -18.10 -41.76 11.97
N ILE A 102 -17.00 -42.49 11.74
CA ILE A 102 -16.36 -42.65 10.44
C ILE A 102 -16.75 -44.01 9.85
N SER A 103 -17.23 -44.03 8.61
CA SER A 103 -17.45 -45.27 7.85
C SER A 103 -16.72 -45.23 6.51
N GLY A 104 -16.51 -46.40 5.89
CA GLY A 104 -15.79 -46.50 4.60
C GLY A 104 -14.28 -46.65 4.73
N ILE A 105 -13.78 -47.04 5.92
CA ILE A 105 -12.35 -47.21 6.22
C ILE A 105 -11.90 -48.68 6.22
N GLU A 106 -12.54 -49.51 5.40
CA GLU A 106 -12.21 -50.94 5.24
C GLU A 106 -11.20 -51.16 4.09
N GLU A 107 -10.50 -52.31 4.09
CA GLU A 107 -9.52 -52.64 3.05
C GLU A 107 -10.15 -52.65 1.64
N GLY A 108 -9.51 -51.98 0.68
CA GLY A 108 -9.99 -51.84 -0.70
C GLY A 108 -10.95 -50.67 -0.94
N LYS A 109 -11.31 -49.89 0.08
CA LYS A 109 -12.09 -48.64 -0.05
C LYS A 109 -11.22 -47.46 -0.44
N THR A 110 -11.79 -46.47 -1.12
CA THR A 110 -11.08 -45.24 -1.51
C THR A 110 -11.47 -44.07 -0.63
N LEU A 111 -10.77 -42.93 -0.74
CA LEU A 111 -11.08 -41.72 0.03
C LEU A 111 -12.52 -41.24 -0.22
N GLU A 112 -13.05 -41.45 -1.42
CA GLU A 112 -14.44 -41.10 -1.77
C GLU A 112 -15.47 -41.94 -1.00
N ASP A 113 -15.14 -43.16 -0.59
CA ASP A 113 -16.02 -44.02 0.20
C ASP A 113 -16.09 -43.59 1.68
N VAL A 114 -15.17 -42.74 2.14
CA VAL A 114 -15.12 -42.28 3.54
C VAL A 114 -16.24 -41.29 3.81
N THR A 115 -17.12 -41.64 4.76
CA THR A 115 -18.21 -40.76 5.21
C THR A 115 -18.17 -40.53 6.70
N LEU A 116 -18.49 -39.31 7.12
CA LEU A 116 -18.52 -38.84 8.49
C LEU A 116 -19.98 -38.62 8.91
N SER A 117 -20.34 -39.03 10.14
CA SER A 117 -21.70 -38.93 10.67
C SER A 117 -21.74 -38.12 11.97
N LEU A 118 -22.89 -37.48 12.23
CA LEU A 118 -23.10 -36.75 13.48
C LEU A 118 -23.26 -37.72 14.66
N GLU A 119 -22.85 -37.28 15.86
CA GLU A 119 -23.00 -38.06 17.08
C GLU A 119 -24.49 -38.16 17.46
N LYS A 120 -24.93 -39.32 17.97
CA LYS A 120 -26.30 -39.55 18.44
C LYS A 120 -26.31 -39.61 19.97
N ASP A 121 -27.22 -38.89 20.62
CA ASP A 121 -27.42 -39.00 22.05
C ASP A 121 -28.18 -40.27 22.46
N THR A 122 -28.40 -40.42 23.77
CA THR A 122 -29.10 -41.57 24.37
C THR A 122 -30.56 -41.69 23.96
N ASP A 123 -31.19 -40.62 23.46
CA ASP A 123 -32.56 -40.61 22.97
C ASP A 123 -32.63 -40.88 21.45
N GLY A 124 -31.48 -41.06 20.79
CA GLY A 124 -31.36 -41.30 19.36
C GLY A 124 -31.47 -40.03 18.51
N GLU A 125 -31.45 -38.86 19.14
CA GLU A 125 -31.43 -37.56 18.49
C GLU A 125 -29.97 -37.14 18.27
N ASN A 126 -29.66 -36.56 17.11
CA ASN A 126 -28.29 -36.18 16.78
C ASN A 126 -27.86 -34.98 17.65
N VAL A 127 -26.74 -35.10 18.37
CA VAL A 127 -26.16 -34.06 19.22
C VAL A 127 -24.87 -33.53 18.63
N LEU A 128 -24.71 -32.22 18.80
CA LEU A 128 -23.54 -31.38 18.52
C LEU A 128 -22.24 -32.16 18.20
N PRO A 129 -21.81 -32.22 16.93
CA PRO A 129 -20.44 -32.62 16.63
C PRO A 129 -19.48 -31.58 17.24
N GLY A 130 -18.29 -32.01 17.63
CA GLY A 130 -17.18 -31.09 17.90
C GLY A 130 -16.73 -30.34 16.64
N SER A 131 -15.62 -29.61 16.73
CA SER A 131 -15.00 -28.99 15.55
C SER A 131 -14.37 -30.07 14.67
N ILE A 132 -15.10 -30.61 13.69
CA ILE A 132 -14.56 -31.63 12.76
C ILE A 132 -13.67 -30.95 11.73
N PHE A 133 -12.41 -31.39 11.62
CA PHE A 133 -11.47 -30.92 10.61
C PHE A 133 -11.01 -32.07 9.72
N ALA A 134 -10.79 -31.76 8.44
CA ALA A 134 -10.24 -32.69 7.46
C ALA A 134 -9.17 -32.01 6.62
N GLY A 135 -8.15 -32.77 6.24
CA GLY A 135 -7.10 -32.31 5.33
C GLY A 135 -6.46 -33.48 4.59
N LYS A 136 -5.99 -33.25 3.37
CA LYS A 136 -5.31 -34.29 2.58
C LYS A 136 -3.98 -33.79 2.04
N SER A 137 -3.04 -34.70 1.87
CA SER A 137 -1.71 -34.43 1.32
C SER A 137 -1.22 -35.66 0.56
N GLU A 138 -0.47 -35.45 -0.52
CA GLU A 138 0.22 -36.53 -1.24
C GLU A 138 1.70 -36.56 -0.83
N VAL A 139 2.21 -37.76 -0.58
CA VAL A 139 3.60 -37.99 -0.15
C VAL A 139 4.21 -39.11 -0.97
N VAL A 140 5.42 -38.88 -1.47
CA VAL A 140 6.22 -39.90 -2.16
C VAL A 140 7.32 -40.37 -1.22
N VAL A 141 7.24 -41.64 -0.80
CA VAL A 141 8.21 -42.26 0.11
C VAL A 141 9.50 -42.54 -0.67
N GLY A 142 10.59 -41.88 -0.27
CA GLY A 142 11.90 -41.93 -0.93
C GLY A 142 12.32 -40.64 -1.64
N GLU A 143 11.51 -39.58 -1.58
CA GLU A 143 11.86 -38.22 -2.02
C GLU A 143 11.98 -37.25 -0.83
N ASP A 144 12.99 -36.36 -0.87
CA ASP A 144 13.14 -35.26 0.10
C ASP A 144 12.14 -34.14 -0.21
N LYS A 145 10.87 -34.38 0.15
CA LYS A 145 9.80 -33.39 0.03
C LYS A 145 8.96 -33.34 1.30
N THR A 146 8.70 -32.12 1.75
CA THR A 146 7.69 -31.82 2.75
C THR A 146 6.37 -31.56 2.05
N SER A 147 5.32 -32.25 2.48
CA SER A 147 3.96 -32.06 1.95
C SER A 147 3.07 -31.49 3.03
N ASN A 148 2.27 -30.48 2.68
CA ASN A 148 1.41 -29.76 3.61
C ASN A 148 -0.04 -30.15 3.35
N ALA A 149 -0.76 -30.57 4.39
CA ALA A 149 -2.21 -30.67 4.36
C ALA A 149 -2.80 -29.47 5.09
N GLU A 150 -3.55 -28.66 4.35
CA GLU A 150 -4.43 -27.68 4.96
C GLU A 150 -5.62 -28.36 5.61
N LEU A 151 -6.05 -27.82 6.75
CA LEU A 151 -7.21 -28.32 7.46
C LEU A 151 -8.41 -27.43 7.14
N SER A 152 -9.45 -28.06 6.62
CA SER A 152 -10.75 -27.44 6.41
C SER A 152 -11.71 -27.92 7.48
N ARG A 153 -12.40 -26.97 8.11
CA ARG A 153 -13.51 -27.30 9.01
C ARG A 153 -14.70 -27.78 8.18
N LEU A 154 -15.20 -28.98 8.46
CA LEU A 154 -16.29 -29.59 7.69
C LEU A 154 -17.69 -29.24 8.21
N VAL A 155 -17.79 -28.40 9.23
CA VAL A 155 -19.03 -28.04 9.93
C VAL A 155 -19.19 -26.52 10.06
N GLY A 156 -20.44 -26.07 10.18
CA GLY A 156 -20.80 -24.68 10.51
C GLY A 156 -21.33 -24.56 11.93
N LYS A 157 -21.12 -23.40 12.58
CA LYS A 157 -21.70 -23.07 13.89
C LYS A 157 -23.02 -22.33 13.68
N LEU A 158 -24.02 -22.63 14.48
CA LEU A 158 -25.27 -21.88 14.55
C LEU A 158 -25.48 -21.39 15.98
N ASP A 159 -25.52 -20.07 16.15
CA ASP A 159 -25.81 -19.42 17.42
C ASP A 159 -27.25 -18.88 17.36
N ILE A 160 -28.18 -19.56 18.03
CA ILE A 160 -29.62 -19.27 17.95
C ILE A 160 -30.09 -18.54 19.20
N ASN A 161 -30.55 -17.31 19.02
CA ASN A 161 -31.17 -16.50 20.06
C ASN A 161 -32.68 -16.44 19.82
N VAL A 162 -33.50 -16.72 20.83
CA VAL A 162 -34.96 -16.65 20.75
C VAL A 162 -35.49 -15.66 21.77
N GLU A 163 -36.19 -14.64 21.30
CA GLU A 163 -36.84 -13.60 22.10
C GLU A 163 -38.37 -13.65 22.00
N GLY A 164 -39.06 -12.92 22.88
CA GLY A 164 -40.52 -12.78 22.84
C GLY A 164 -41.31 -13.80 23.66
N VAL A 165 -40.63 -14.61 24.48
CA VAL A 165 -41.23 -15.55 25.42
C VAL A 165 -41.84 -14.77 26.60
N LYS A 166 -43.16 -14.53 26.56
CA LYS A 166 -43.93 -13.84 27.62
C LYS A 166 -44.66 -14.87 28.51
N SER A 167 -45.16 -14.45 29.67
CA SER A 167 -45.95 -15.29 30.58
C SER A 167 -47.10 -15.99 29.83
N GLY A 168 -47.11 -17.33 29.82
CA GLY A 168 -48.11 -18.16 29.13
C GLY A 168 -47.68 -18.73 27.76
N VAL A 169 -46.45 -18.42 27.31
CA VAL A 169 -45.83 -18.96 26.09
C VAL A 169 -44.53 -19.65 26.48
N GLU A 170 -44.34 -20.91 26.09
CA GLU A 170 -43.14 -21.71 26.37
C GLU A 170 -42.60 -22.36 25.10
N VAL A 171 -41.30 -22.24 24.83
CA VAL A 171 -40.66 -22.94 23.70
C VAL A 171 -40.19 -24.31 24.18
N LYS A 172 -40.82 -25.38 23.69
CA LYS A 172 -40.49 -26.77 24.05
C LYS A 172 -39.27 -27.30 23.32
N SER A 173 -39.09 -26.93 22.06
CA SER A 173 -37.92 -27.34 21.28
C SER A 173 -37.65 -26.41 20.09
N VAL A 174 -36.37 -26.29 19.75
CA VAL A 174 -35.90 -25.72 18.48
C VAL A 174 -35.15 -26.82 17.74
N THR A 175 -35.43 -27.01 16.45
CA THR A 175 -34.87 -28.10 15.66
C THR A 175 -34.45 -27.60 14.29
N LEU A 176 -33.18 -27.76 13.94
CA LEU A 176 -32.67 -27.53 12.58
C LEU A 176 -33.07 -28.69 11.67
N LEU A 177 -33.63 -28.34 10.53
CA LEU A 177 -34.04 -29.25 9.47
C LEU A 177 -33.19 -28.97 8.23
N GLY A 178 -32.68 -30.00 7.58
CA GLY A 178 -31.99 -29.87 6.28
C GLY A 178 -30.48 -30.10 6.31
N SER A 179 -29.86 -30.32 7.48
CA SER A 179 -28.47 -30.79 7.55
C SER A 179 -28.43 -32.28 7.23
N PRO A 180 -27.44 -32.76 6.46
CA PRO A 180 -27.35 -34.17 6.09
C PRO A 180 -26.97 -35.06 7.29
N GLU A 181 -27.42 -36.32 7.30
CA GLU A 181 -26.99 -37.30 8.31
C GLU A 181 -25.48 -37.54 8.27
N LYS A 182 -24.93 -37.56 7.05
CA LYS A 182 -23.52 -37.83 6.77
C LYS A 182 -22.97 -36.90 5.71
N ILE A 183 -21.66 -36.70 5.72
CA ILE A 183 -20.91 -36.08 4.61
C ILE A 183 -19.78 -36.99 4.17
N ARG A 184 -19.30 -36.84 2.94
CA ARG A 184 -18.04 -37.42 2.48
C ARG A 184 -16.87 -36.57 2.96
N PHE A 185 -15.66 -37.08 2.76
CA PHE A 185 -14.42 -36.38 3.09
C PHE A 185 -14.29 -34.99 2.43
N ASP A 186 -14.84 -34.81 1.23
CA ASP A 186 -14.85 -33.53 0.49
C ASP A 186 -15.96 -32.56 0.95
N GLY A 187 -16.73 -32.93 1.97
CA GLY A 187 -17.87 -32.13 2.46
C GLY A 187 -19.19 -32.37 1.74
N SER A 188 -19.24 -33.23 0.71
CA SER A 188 -20.49 -33.53 -0.01
C SER A 188 -21.46 -34.34 0.85
N ALA A 189 -22.75 -34.00 0.80
CA ALA A 189 -23.79 -34.65 1.61
C ALA A 189 -24.10 -36.09 1.17
N VAL A 190 -24.37 -36.97 2.14
CA VAL A 190 -24.77 -38.37 1.92
C VAL A 190 -25.98 -38.72 2.81
N GLY A 191 -27.02 -39.28 2.19
CA GLY A 191 -28.23 -39.72 2.88
C GLY A 191 -29.31 -38.62 2.99
N ASP A 192 -30.36 -38.93 3.75
CA ASP A 192 -31.49 -38.02 3.94
C ASP A 192 -31.17 -36.92 4.98
N PRO A 193 -31.75 -35.72 4.84
CA PRO A 193 -31.58 -34.67 5.85
C PRO A 193 -32.16 -35.09 7.20
N VAL A 194 -31.40 -34.84 8.26
CA VAL A 194 -31.80 -35.15 9.63
C VAL A 194 -32.43 -33.95 10.33
N ARG A 195 -33.09 -34.24 11.44
CA ARG A 195 -33.59 -33.26 12.40
C ARG A 195 -32.57 -33.14 13.52
N LEU A 196 -32.03 -31.95 13.71
CA LEU A 196 -31.02 -31.65 14.73
C LEU A 196 -31.67 -30.79 15.81
N LYS A 197 -31.90 -31.38 16.98
CA LYS A 197 -32.47 -30.64 18.11
C LYS A 197 -31.40 -29.72 18.70
N VAL A 198 -31.69 -28.42 18.77
CA VAL A 198 -30.77 -27.42 19.31
C VAL A 198 -30.98 -27.32 20.82
N PRO A 199 -29.94 -27.58 21.64
CA PRO A 199 -30.05 -27.44 23.09
C PRO A 199 -30.24 -25.97 23.46
N MET A 200 -31.42 -25.62 24.00
CA MET A 200 -31.74 -24.26 24.42
C MET A 200 -31.54 -24.08 25.93
N LYS A 201 -30.96 -22.96 26.35
CA LYS A 201 -30.78 -22.55 27.75
C LYS A 201 -31.39 -21.17 27.98
N GLU A 202 -32.02 -20.99 29.14
CA GLU A 202 -32.52 -19.68 29.57
C GLU A 202 -31.36 -18.75 29.95
N GLN A 203 -31.33 -17.55 29.36
CA GLN A 203 -30.38 -16.49 29.70
C GLN A 203 -31.10 -15.13 29.74
N GLY A 204 -31.60 -14.74 30.92
CA GLY A 204 -32.36 -13.51 31.08
C GLY A 204 -33.79 -13.65 30.53
N GLN A 205 -34.21 -12.75 29.63
CA GLN A 205 -35.51 -12.79 28.94
C GLN A 205 -35.48 -13.53 27.58
N GLN A 206 -34.36 -14.19 27.27
CA GLN A 206 -34.12 -14.88 26.00
C GLN A 206 -33.78 -16.36 26.24
N LEU A 207 -34.06 -17.20 25.24
CA LEU A 207 -33.50 -18.55 25.14
C LEU A 207 -32.34 -18.51 24.16
N LYS A 208 -31.19 -19.06 24.54
CA LYS A 208 -30.04 -19.21 23.64
C LYS A 208 -29.70 -20.66 23.45
N GLY A 209 -29.41 -21.05 22.22
CA GLY A 209 -28.92 -22.38 21.87
C GLY A 209 -27.76 -22.28 20.90
N GLU A 210 -26.88 -23.26 20.97
CA GLU A 210 -25.78 -23.40 20.04
C GLU A 210 -25.93 -24.76 19.36
N ALA A 211 -25.75 -24.79 18.04
CA ALA A 211 -25.72 -25.99 17.22
C ALA A 211 -24.44 -26.02 16.36
N ILE A 212 -23.87 -27.19 16.14
CA ILE A 212 -22.88 -27.44 15.09
C ILE A 212 -23.53 -28.43 14.13
N ALA A 213 -23.44 -28.17 12.84
CA ALA A 213 -24.11 -28.98 11.83
C ALA A 213 -23.26 -29.11 10.57
N PHE A 214 -23.47 -30.18 9.83
CA PHE A 214 -22.93 -30.28 8.48
C PHE A 214 -23.62 -29.26 7.56
N PRO A 215 -22.88 -28.73 6.56
CA PRO A 215 -23.44 -27.80 5.59
C PRO A 215 -24.69 -28.36 4.90
N THR A 216 -25.67 -27.50 4.68
CA THR A 216 -26.95 -27.90 4.10
C THR A 216 -26.82 -28.13 2.60
N CYS A 217 -27.48 -29.17 2.06
CA CYS A 217 -27.33 -29.61 0.66
C CYS A 217 -27.59 -28.49 -0.38
N GLN A 218 -26.95 -28.60 -1.54
CA GLN A 218 -26.87 -27.57 -2.60
C GLN A 218 -28.22 -27.03 -3.15
N ASP A 219 -29.36 -27.69 -2.89
CA ASP A 219 -30.65 -27.37 -3.52
C ASP A 219 -31.80 -27.03 -2.54
N THR A 220 -31.57 -27.00 -1.21
CA THR A 220 -32.63 -26.67 -0.24
C THR A 220 -32.12 -25.82 0.91
N LEU A 221 -32.73 -24.64 1.11
CA LEU A 221 -32.49 -23.80 2.29
C LEU A 221 -32.86 -24.57 3.57
N ALA A 222 -31.99 -24.52 4.58
CA ALA A 222 -32.28 -25.07 5.91
C ALA A 222 -33.51 -24.40 6.53
N ARG A 223 -34.17 -25.10 7.45
CA ARG A 223 -35.36 -24.62 8.15
C ARG A 223 -35.19 -24.82 9.65
N LEU A 224 -35.69 -23.90 10.47
CA LEU A 224 -35.83 -24.08 11.91
C LEU A 224 -37.28 -24.39 12.25
N ALA A 225 -37.49 -25.50 12.95
CA ALA A 225 -38.77 -25.86 13.53
C ALA A 225 -38.80 -25.51 15.02
N PHE A 226 -39.83 -24.78 15.44
CA PHE A 226 -40.11 -24.38 16.81
C PHE A 226 -41.37 -25.12 17.28
N GLN A 227 -41.28 -25.79 18.42
CA GLN A 227 -42.45 -26.29 19.14
C GLN A 227 -42.75 -25.33 20.28
N ILE A 228 -43.89 -24.64 20.22
CA ILE A 228 -44.25 -23.56 21.13
C ILE A 228 -45.59 -23.91 21.79
N GLU A 229 -45.60 -24.01 23.11
CA GLU A 229 -46.81 -24.18 23.92
C GLU A 229 -47.37 -22.80 24.27
N VAL A 230 -48.63 -22.56 23.94
CA VAL A 230 -49.36 -21.34 24.34
C VAL A 230 -50.59 -21.76 25.11
N ASN A 231 -50.68 -21.34 26.38
CA ASN A 231 -51.83 -21.63 27.26
C ASN A 231 -52.22 -23.12 27.35
N GLY A 232 -51.27 -24.06 27.25
CA GLY A 232 -51.55 -25.51 27.34
C GLY A 232 -51.66 -26.25 26.01
N GLU A 233 -51.69 -25.56 24.86
CA GLU A 233 -51.75 -26.16 23.53
C GLU A 233 -50.41 -26.02 22.79
N ILE A 234 -49.91 -27.14 22.24
CA ILE A 234 -48.65 -27.21 21.51
C ILE A 234 -48.87 -26.86 20.04
N GLN A 235 -48.16 -25.85 19.54
CA GLN A 235 -48.13 -25.42 18.14
C GLN A 235 -46.74 -25.66 17.54
N ASN A 236 -46.67 -26.17 16.30
CA ASN A 236 -45.41 -26.36 15.58
C ASN A 236 -45.28 -25.28 14.51
N TYR A 237 -44.15 -24.57 14.49
CA TYR A 237 -43.86 -23.50 13.53
C TYR A 237 -42.56 -23.80 12.80
N VAL A 238 -42.52 -23.66 11.47
CA VAL A 238 -41.32 -23.93 10.67
C VAL A 238 -40.98 -22.68 9.87
N VAL A 239 -39.75 -22.18 10.02
CA VAL A 239 -39.25 -20.98 9.35
C VAL A 239 -38.04 -21.34 8.50
N GLY A 240 -38.00 -20.90 7.24
CA GLY A 240 -36.84 -21.05 6.36
C GLY A 240 -35.75 -20.05 6.70
N LEU A 241 -34.50 -20.52 6.74
CA LEU A 241 -33.32 -19.66 6.87
C LEU A 241 -33.15 -18.81 5.60
N LYS A 242 -32.60 -17.60 5.78
CA LYS A 242 -32.29 -16.69 4.66
C LYS A 242 -31.07 -17.15 3.87
N ASN A 243 -30.07 -17.72 4.56
CA ASN A 243 -28.84 -18.25 4.00
C ASN A 243 -28.70 -19.75 4.29
N ARG A 244 -27.75 -20.40 3.60
CA ARG A 244 -27.39 -21.80 3.86
C ARG A 244 -26.56 -21.90 5.14
N VAL A 245 -26.49 -23.09 5.73
CA VAL A 245 -25.46 -23.37 6.72
C VAL A 245 -24.20 -23.74 5.96
N GLU A 246 -23.17 -22.92 6.11
CA GLU A 246 -21.89 -23.06 5.44
C GLU A 246 -20.83 -23.68 6.35
N ALA A 247 -19.89 -24.42 5.76
CA ALA A 247 -18.71 -24.88 6.47
C ALA A 247 -17.86 -23.67 6.90
N ASN A 248 -17.18 -23.77 8.04
CA ASN A 248 -16.24 -22.75 8.51
C ASN A 248 -16.85 -21.34 8.75
N LYS A 249 -18.17 -21.23 8.93
CA LYS A 249 -18.86 -19.97 9.25
C LYS A 249 -19.67 -20.09 10.56
N ILE A 250 -19.81 -18.98 11.26
CA ILE A 250 -20.74 -18.81 12.39
C ILE A 250 -22.00 -18.15 11.84
N HIS A 251 -23.15 -18.78 12.08
CA HIS A 251 -24.45 -18.28 11.66
C HIS A 251 -25.23 -17.87 12.90
N THR A 252 -25.35 -16.57 13.13
CA THR A 252 -26.10 -16.03 14.25
C THR A 252 -27.55 -15.85 13.84
N ILE A 253 -28.47 -16.57 14.47
CA ILE A 253 -29.90 -16.56 14.14
C ILE A 253 -30.68 -15.93 15.30
N ASN A 254 -31.25 -14.76 15.04
CA ASN A 254 -32.07 -14.03 16.00
C ASN A 254 -33.55 -14.26 15.66
N ALA A 255 -34.23 -15.12 16.42
CA ALA A 255 -35.63 -15.45 16.27
C ALA A 255 -36.50 -14.68 17.28
N LYS A 256 -37.63 -14.14 16.81
CA LYS A 256 -38.59 -13.41 17.64
C LYS A 256 -39.97 -14.03 17.56
N ILE A 257 -40.49 -14.46 18.70
CA ILE A 257 -41.82 -15.05 18.84
C ILE A 257 -42.84 -13.95 19.10
N ASN A 258 -43.84 -13.84 18.22
CA ASN A 258 -44.94 -12.90 18.31
C ASN A 258 -46.24 -13.68 18.51
N VAL A 259 -46.95 -13.44 19.62
CA VAL A 259 -48.25 -14.06 19.89
C VAL A 259 -49.34 -13.00 19.86
N SER A 260 -50.30 -13.17 18.95
CA SER A 260 -51.45 -12.27 18.79
C SER A 260 -52.73 -13.11 18.62
N GLY A 261 -53.71 -12.92 19.51
CA GLY A 261 -54.99 -13.64 19.45
C GLY A 261 -54.90 -15.17 19.62
N GLY A 262 -53.84 -15.69 20.25
CA GLY A 262 -53.60 -17.15 20.41
C GLY A 262 -52.86 -17.81 19.24
N LEU A 263 -52.60 -17.07 18.16
CA LEU A 263 -51.76 -17.51 17.05
C LEU A 263 -50.31 -17.10 17.29
N VAL A 264 -49.40 -18.06 17.10
CA VAL A 264 -47.95 -17.85 17.19
C VAL A 264 -47.41 -17.55 15.79
N ASN A 265 -46.55 -16.54 15.68
CA ASN A 265 -45.74 -16.27 14.50
C ASN A 265 -44.28 -16.08 14.90
N VAL A 266 -43.35 -16.67 14.15
CA VAL A 266 -41.90 -16.57 14.40
C VAL A 266 -41.23 -15.86 13.23
N THR A 267 -40.54 -14.76 13.51
CA THR A 267 -39.71 -14.05 12.53
C THR A 267 -38.24 -14.28 12.85
N ILE A 268 -37.39 -14.45 11.85
CA ILE A 268 -35.95 -14.67 12.04
C ILE A 268 -35.10 -13.66 11.25
N GLU A 269 -34.00 -13.26 11.86
CA GLU A 269 -32.87 -12.59 11.23
C GLU A 269 -31.65 -13.51 11.35
N MET A 270 -30.76 -13.45 10.37
CA MET A 270 -29.62 -14.37 10.25
C MET A 270 -28.42 -13.61 9.72
N ASP A 271 -27.34 -13.62 10.48
CA ASP A 271 -26.05 -13.01 10.16
C ASP A 271 -25.00 -14.13 10.01
N VAL A 272 -24.02 -13.92 9.13
CA VAL A 272 -22.98 -14.91 8.82
C VAL A 272 -21.61 -14.26 8.94
N GLU A 273 -20.76 -14.85 9.77
CA GLU A 273 -19.39 -14.39 10.00
C GLU A 273 -18.40 -15.54 9.77
N PRO A 274 -17.16 -15.26 9.34
CA PRO A 274 -16.09 -16.26 9.32
C PRO A 274 -15.89 -16.90 10.69
N TRP A 275 -15.83 -18.24 10.75
CA TRP A 275 -15.50 -18.95 11.99
C TRP A 275 -13.97 -18.97 12.18
N GLY A 276 -13.36 -17.79 12.26
CA GLY A 276 -11.91 -17.55 12.20
C GLY A 276 -11.45 -16.98 10.84
N GLU A 277 -10.31 -16.29 10.81
CA GLU A 277 -9.69 -15.78 9.56
C GLU A 277 -9.20 -16.96 8.71
N THR A 278 -9.60 -16.97 7.44
CA THR A 278 -8.95 -17.76 6.39
C THR A 278 -7.99 -16.85 5.65
N VAL A 279 -6.70 -16.95 5.95
CA VAL A 279 -5.67 -16.59 4.98
C VAL A 279 -5.45 -17.84 4.14
N SER A 280 -6.07 -17.88 2.95
CA SER A 280 -5.67 -18.83 1.91
C SER A 280 -4.38 -18.28 1.30
N GLU A 281 -3.25 -18.93 1.56
CA GLU A 281 -2.13 -18.84 0.62
C GLU A 281 -2.16 -20.13 -0.21
N ASP A 282 -2.99 -20.13 -1.26
CA ASP A 282 -2.96 -21.14 -2.29
C ASP A 282 -1.56 -21.15 -2.94
N LEU A 283 -0.70 -22.08 -2.52
CA LEU A 283 0.46 -22.49 -3.31
C LEU A 283 0.09 -23.77 -4.06
N SER A 284 -0.73 -23.62 -5.11
CA SER A 284 -0.82 -24.62 -6.15
C SER A 284 0.48 -24.59 -6.95
N VAL A 285 1.27 -25.67 -6.89
CA VAL A 285 2.23 -25.95 -7.96
C VAL A 285 1.45 -26.68 -9.05
N ASP A 286 0.54 -25.94 -9.69
CA ASP A 286 0.28 -26.21 -11.10
C ASP A 286 1.61 -26.01 -11.82
N GLN A 287 2.01 -26.95 -12.66
CA GLN A 287 3.09 -26.67 -13.60
C GLN A 287 2.66 -25.45 -14.41
N ARG A 288 3.21 -24.28 -14.06
CA ARG A 288 2.97 -23.02 -14.74
C ARG A 288 3.34 -23.21 -16.21
N LYS A 289 2.34 -23.31 -17.08
CA LYS A 289 2.52 -23.42 -18.52
C LYS A 289 2.61 -22.01 -19.07
N PHE A 290 3.75 -21.65 -19.63
CA PHE A 290 3.96 -20.34 -20.21
C PHE A 290 3.78 -20.39 -21.73
N VAL A 291 3.47 -19.25 -22.32
CA VAL A 291 3.67 -18.97 -23.74
C VAL A 291 4.86 -18.03 -23.88
N ASP A 292 5.83 -18.39 -24.71
CA ASP A 292 7.04 -17.58 -24.93
C ASP A 292 6.76 -16.30 -25.75
N THR A 293 5.61 -16.24 -26.41
CA THR A 293 5.18 -15.07 -27.17
C THR A 293 3.67 -14.96 -27.12
N LEU A 294 3.18 -13.78 -26.73
CA LEU A 294 1.75 -13.43 -26.70
C LEU A 294 1.45 -12.41 -27.81
N THR A 295 0.49 -12.74 -28.68
CA THR A 295 -0.05 -11.85 -29.69
C THR A 295 -1.45 -11.39 -29.27
N VAL A 296 -1.56 -10.12 -28.89
CA VAL A 296 -2.83 -9.48 -28.54
C VAL A 296 -3.38 -8.76 -29.77
N LYS A 297 -4.62 -9.08 -30.15
CA LYS A 297 -5.36 -8.41 -31.23
C LYS A 297 -6.44 -7.54 -30.60
N LEU A 298 -6.23 -6.23 -30.63
CA LEU A 298 -7.18 -5.25 -30.13
C LEU A 298 -8.10 -4.80 -31.26
N LEU A 299 -9.41 -4.85 -30.99
CA LEU A 299 -10.45 -4.27 -31.82
C LEU A 299 -11.28 -3.31 -30.99
N MET A 300 -11.84 -2.30 -31.63
CA MET A 300 -12.90 -1.51 -31.02
C MET A 300 -14.24 -2.24 -31.18
N GLU A 301 -15.14 -2.08 -30.21
CA GLU A 301 -16.53 -2.52 -30.33
C GLU A 301 -17.19 -1.92 -31.59
N THR A 302 -18.15 -2.65 -32.17
CA THR A 302 -18.81 -2.19 -33.40
C THR A 302 -19.54 -0.86 -33.17
N GLY A 303 -19.18 0.16 -33.97
CA GLY A 303 -19.77 1.50 -33.86
C GLY A 303 -18.99 2.50 -33.01
N SER A 304 -17.78 2.13 -32.54
CA SER A 304 -16.87 3.04 -31.86
C SER A 304 -16.30 4.11 -32.83
N PRO A 305 -16.27 5.39 -32.44
CA PRO A 305 -15.69 6.46 -33.26
C PRO A 305 -14.15 6.51 -33.21
N GLU A 306 -13.49 5.80 -32.29
CA GLU A 306 -12.05 5.84 -32.09
C GLU A 306 -11.28 5.07 -33.17
N ASP A 307 -10.32 5.75 -33.82
CA ASP A 307 -9.44 5.13 -34.81
C ASP A 307 -8.12 4.72 -34.16
N LEU A 308 -7.98 3.42 -33.90
CA LEU A 308 -6.77 2.88 -33.29
C LEU A 308 -5.52 3.23 -34.11
N ARG A 309 -5.57 3.44 -35.43
CA ARG A 309 -4.39 3.72 -36.29
C ARG A 309 -3.52 4.91 -35.85
N GLN A 310 -4.08 5.80 -35.04
CA GLN A 310 -3.38 6.96 -34.51
C GLN A 310 -2.51 6.64 -33.28
N VAL A 311 -2.69 5.46 -32.66
CA VAL A 311 -1.91 5.00 -31.50
C VAL A 311 -0.43 4.86 -31.86
N ARG A 312 0.42 5.38 -30.98
CA ARG A 312 1.89 5.34 -31.04
C ARG A 312 2.51 4.71 -29.81
N THR A 313 1.88 4.87 -28.66
CA THR A 313 2.28 4.15 -27.44
C THR A 313 1.07 3.46 -26.83
N LEU A 314 1.33 2.29 -26.28
CA LEU A 314 0.34 1.43 -25.66
C LEU A 314 0.89 0.92 -24.34
N ASN A 315 0.09 1.01 -23.28
CA ASN A 315 0.32 0.31 -22.03
C ASN A 315 -0.96 -0.46 -21.69
N MET A 316 -0.86 -1.74 -21.41
CA MET A 316 -1.96 -2.59 -20.94
C MET A 316 -1.55 -3.28 -19.66
N HIS A 317 -2.47 -3.40 -18.71
CA HIS A 317 -2.26 -4.12 -17.46
C HIS A 317 -3.31 -5.22 -17.28
N PHE A 318 -2.84 -6.44 -17.02
CA PHE A 318 -3.66 -7.64 -16.90
C PHE A 318 -3.52 -8.23 -15.50
N LEU A 319 -4.65 -8.54 -14.86
CA LEU A 319 -4.74 -9.26 -13.59
C LEU A 319 -5.26 -10.66 -13.82
N LYS A 320 -4.68 -11.67 -13.17
CA LYS A 320 -5.15 -13.06 -13.28
C LYS A 320 -6.37 -13.27 -12.37
N ASN A 321 -7.38 -13.97 -12.87
CA ASN A 321 -8.70 -14.07 -12.22
C ASN A 321 -8.82 -15.21 -11.19
N ASP A 322 -7.78 -16.00 -10.96
CA ASP A 322 -7.81 -17.23 -10.16
C ASP A 322 -7.10 -17.12 -8.80
N GLY A 323 -6.89 -15.90 -8.30
CA GLY A 323 -6.37 -15.65 -6.94
C GLY A 323 -4.86 -15.77 -6.77
N ASP A 324 -4.14 -16.29 -7.76
CA ASP A 324 -2.69 -16.16 -7.84
C ASP A 324 -2.33 -14.69 -8.13
N ALA A 325 -1.41 -14.10 -7.35
CA ALA A 325 -0.85 -12.77 -7.59
C ALA A 325 0.08 -12.72 -8.83
N ASN A 326 -0.40 -13.17 -9.98
CA ASN A 326 0.26 -13.01 -11.27
C ASN A 326 -0.44 -11.89 -12.04
N GLU A 327 0.27 -10.80 -12.21
CA GLU A 327 -0.09 -9.69 -13.08
C GLU A 327 1.01 -9.51 -14.13
N PHE A 328 0.66 -8.95 -15.29
CA PHE A 328 1.68 -8.54 -16.24
C PHE A 328 1.21 -7.31 -17.02
N SER A 329 2.19 -6.55 -17.50
CA SER A 329 1.94 -5.37 -18.31
C SER A 329 2.61 -5.49 -19.67
N ILE A 330 1.91 -5.04 -20.70
CA ILE A 330 2.43 -4.90 -22.05
C ILE A 330 2.64 -3.42 -22.30
N ASN A 331 3.90 -2.99 -22.36
CA ASN A 331 4.29 -1.63 -22.71
C ASN A 331 4.96 -1.64 -24.07
N VAL A 332 4.39 -0.94 -25.04
CA VAL A 332 4.91 -0.86 -26.39
C VAL A 332 5.01 0.59 -26.81
N ASP A 333 6.20 0.95 -27.26
CA ASP A 333 6.46 2.21 -27.94
C ASP A 333 6.81 1.91 -29.39
N SER A 334 6.19 2.63 -30.32
CA SER A 334 6.49 2.62 -31.75
C SER A 334 7.97 2.87 -32.11
N TRP A 335 8.78 3.37 -31.16
CA TRP A 335 10.22 3.62 -31.33
C TRP A 335 11.13 2.48 -30.85
N ASN A 336 10.60 1.46 -30.16
CA ASN A 336 11.40 0.37 -29.58
C ASN A 336 11.38 -0.89 -30.48
N ALA A 337 12.55 -1.47 -30.75
CA ALA A 337 12.72 -2.63 -31.62
C ALA A 337 12.34 -3.98 -30.95
N GLU A 338 12.16 -4.02 -29.63
CA GLU A 338 11.90 -5.24 -28.85
C GLU A 338 10.42 -5.62 -28.73
N SER A 339 9.48 -4.84 -29.29
CA SER A 339 8.04 -5.18 -29.31
C SER A 339 7.42 -4.71 -30.62
N LEU A 340 6.66 -5.59 -31.29
CA LEU A 340 6.07 -5.28 -32.61
C LEU A 340 4.61 -4.84 -32.48
N MET A 341 4.35 -3.59 -32.85
CA MET A 341 3.00 -3.04 -33.04
C MET A 341 2.69 -2.96 -34.54
N VAL A 342 1.69 -3.72 -35.01
CA VAL A 342 1.35 -3.83 -36.43
C VAL A 342 -0.14 -3.60 -36.65
N TRP A 343 -0.46 -2.85 -37.70
CA TRP A 343 -1.82 -2.56 -38.12
C TRP A 343 -2.26 -3.53 -39.21
N SER A 344 -3.40 -4.18 -39.02
CA SER A 344 -4.06 -4.99 -40.05
C SER A 344 -5.53 -4.59 -40.13
N GLU A 345 -5.90 -3.90 -41.21
CA GLU A 345 -7.25 -3.31 -41.39
C GLU A 345 -7.64 -2.43 -40.19
N ASP A 346 -8.64 -2.84 -39.39
CA ASP A 346 -9.13 -2.14 -38.18
C ASP A 346 -8.65 -2.81 -36.87
N THR A 347 -7.71 -3.76 -36.96
CA THR A 347 -7.15 -4.48 -35.80
C THR A 347 -5.75 -3.99 -35.48
N LEU A 348 -5.52 -3.61 -34.21
CA LEU A 348 -4.19 -3.37 -33.67
C LEU A 348 -3.61 -4.69 -33.16
N ILE A 349 -2.48 -5.12 -33.71
CA ILE A 349 -1.81 -6.34 -33.32
C ILE A 349 -0.55 -5.98 -32.53
N VAL A 350 -0.47 -6.46 -31.29
CA VAL A 350 0.66 -6.26 -30.39
C VAL A 350 1.30 -7.60 -30.09
N THR A 351 2.61 -7.71 -30.31
CA THR A 351 3.38 -8.91 -29.97
C THR A 351 4.28 -8.63 -28.77
N HIS A 352 4.10 -9.42 -27.72
CA HIS A 352 4.87 -9.38 -26.49
C HIS A 352 5.78 -10.63 -26.42
N PHE A 353 7.09 -10.43 -26.33
CA PHE A 353 8.10 -11.49 -26.46
C PHE A 353 8.61 -12.06 -25.12
N ASN A 354 7.88 -11.83 -24.02
CA ASN A 354 8.21 -12.41 -22.72
C ASN A 354 7.30 -13.60 -22.40
N GLN A 355 7.77 -14.46 -21.49
CA GLN A 355 6.99 -15.59 -20.99
C GLN A 355 5.77 -15.10 -20.22
N VAL A 356 4.57 -15.38 -20.75
CA VAL A 356 3.30 -15.10 -20.08
C VAL A 356 2.67 -16.40 -19.63
N LEU A 357 2.19 -16.45 -18.39
CA LEU A 357 1.52 -17.62 -17.82
C LEU A 357 0.16 -17.83 -18.50
N GLN A 358 -0.11 -19.06 -18.97
CA GLN A 358 -1.44 -19.44 -19.45
C GLN A 358 -2.46 -19.35 -18.31
N GLY A 359 -3.64 -18.83 -18.59
CA GLY A 359 -4.65 -18.58 -17.56
C GLY A 359 -5.78 -17.67 -18.03
N ASN A 360 -6.70 -17.41 -17.12
CA ASN A 360 -7.79 -16.46 -17.32
C ASN A 360 -7.43 -15.12 -16.68
N TYR A 361 -7.50 -14.03 -17.46
CA TYR A 361 -7.13 -12.70 -17.02
C TYR A 361 -8.28 -11.70 -17.22
N SER A 362 -8.19 -10.57 -16.55
CA SER A 362 -8.94 -9.36 -16.83
C SER A 362 -7.98 -8.27 -17.30
N LEU A 363 -8.32 -7.57 -18.39
CA LEU A 363 -7.67 -6.31 -18.73
C LEU A 363 -8.27 -5.24 -17.83
N VAL A 364 -7.48 -4.72 -16.89
CA VAL A 364 -7.97 -3.77 -15.87
C VAL A 364 -7.58 -2.33 -16.16
N ALA A 365 -6.54 -2.14 -16.97
CA ALA A 365 -6.16 -0.81 -17.44
C ALA A 365 -5.57 -0.87 -18.85
N ILE A 366 -5.90 0.14 -19.65
CA ILE A 366 -5.25 0.39 -20.93
C ILE A 366 -5.04 1.89 -21.14
N SER A 367 -3.84 2.27 -21.57
CA SER A 367 -3.50 3.62 -22.01
C SER A 367 -3.09 3.52 -23.47
N LEU A 368 -3.91 4.10 -24.34
CA LEU A 368 -3.63 4.27 -25.77
C LEU A 368 -3.29 5.73 -26.00
N ARG A 369 -2.08 6.03 -26.49
CA ARG A 369 -1.67 7.43 -26.75
C ARG A 369 -1.23 7.64 -28.19
N ASP A 370 -1.52 8.83 -28.71
CA ASP A 370 -1.12 9.26 -30.05
C ASP A 370 0.34 9.76 -30.12
N SER A 371 0.75 10.32 -31.26
CA SER A 371 2.10 10.87 -31.46
C SER A 371 2.42 12.11 -30.62
N SER A 372 1.41 12.78 -30.05
CA SER A 372 1.58 13.90 -29.15
C SER A 372 1.67 13.48 -27.68
N GLY A 373 1.48 12.19 -27.38
CA GLY A 373 1.46 11.65 -26.03
C GLY A 373 0.11 11.79 -25.33
N MET A 374 -0.94 12.22 -26.02
CA MET A 374 -2.29 12.39 -25.46
C MET A 374 -3.03 11.05 -25.43
N ASN A 375 -3.73 10.78 -24.32
CA ASN A 375 -4.60 9.60 -24.20
C ASN A 375 -5.75 9.69 -25.22
N MET A 376 -6.03 8.59 -25.89
CA MET A 376 -7.06 8.45 -26.92
C MET A 376 -8.26 7.64 -26.46
N TYR A 377 -8.09 6.80 -25.43
CA TYR A 377 -9.09 5.87 -24.96
C TYR A 377 -8.89 5.63 -23.46
N VAL A 378 -10.00 5.50 -22.73
CA VAL A 378 -10.02 5.01 -21.35
C VAL A 378 -10.96 3.81 -21.24
N LEU A 379 -10.52 2.82 -20.48
CA LEU A 379 -11.29 1.61 -20.24
C LEU A 379 -12.51 1.94 -19.37
N GLN A 380 -13.71 1.65 -19.88
CA GLN A 380 -14.96 1.95 -19.17
C GLN A 380 -15.25 0.96 -18.04
N SER A 381 -14.84 -0.28 -18.22
CA SER A 381 -14.96 -1.40 -17.29
C SER A 381 -13.94 -2.45 -17.68
N GLU A 382 -13.50 -3.26 -16.73
CA GLU A 382 -12.55 -4.33 -16.99
C GLU A 382 -13.06 -5.26 -18.11
N VAL A 383 -12.18 -5.65 -19.02
CA VAL A 383 -12.49 -6.73 -19.97
C VAL A 383 -12.16 -8.03 -19.29
N GLU A 384 -13.17 -8.64 -18.69
CA GLU A 384 -13.03 -9.95 -18.07
C GLU A 384 -12.86 -11.07 -19.10
N ASN A 385 -12.37 -12.22 -18.62
CA ASN A 385 -12.31 -13.46 -19.38
C ASN A 385 -11.36 -13.44 -20.59
N VAL A 386 -10.23 -12.73 -20.46
CA VAL A 386 -9.11 -12.76 -21.40
C VAL A 386 -8.33 -14.07 -21.22
N ILE A 387 -8.70 -15.08 -21.99
CA ILE A 387 -8.09 -16.42 -21.92
C ILE A 387 -6.78 -16.44 -22.72
N ILE A 388 -5.67 -16.67 -22.02
CA ILE A 388 -4.36 -16.95 -22.61
C ILE A 388 -4.15 -18.46 -22.59
N ASP A 389 -4.29 -19.09 -23.75
CA ASP A 389 -4.11 -20.53 -23.93
C ASP A 389 -2.77 -20.86 -24.61
N SER A 390 -2.55 -22.14 -24.92
CA SER A 390 -1.33 -22.63 -25.57
C SER A 390 -1.04 -22.05 -26.97
N THR A 391 -1.99 -21.35 -27.59
CA THR A 391 -1.78 -20.73 -28.90
C THR A 391 -1.01 -19.42 -28.81
N GLY A 392 -0.95 -18.79 -27.62
CA GLY A 392 -0.32 -17.49 -27.43
C GLY A 392 -0.96 -16.36 -28.22
N SER A 393 -2.24 -16.48 -28.62
CA SER A 393 -2.96 -15.40 -29.31
C SER A 393 -4.31 -15.13 -28.66
N VAL A 394 -4.60 -13.86 -28.39
CA VAL A 394 -5.86 -13.43 -27.79
C VAL A 394 -6.46 -12.26 -28.56
N VAL A 395 -7.79 -12.21 -28.60
CA VAL A 395 -8.55 -11.12 -29.21
C VAL A 395 -9.28 -10.39 -28.10
N ILE A 396 -9.06 -9.08 -27.99
CA ILE A 396 -9.68 -8.22 -26.99
C ILE A 396 -10.49 -7.17 -27.75
N VAL A 397 -11.79 -7.11 -27.46
CA VAL A 397 -12.68 -6.07 -27.98
C VAL A 397 -12.83 -5.01 -26.90
N LEU A 398 -12.33 -3.81 -27.17
CA LEU A 398 -12.42 -2.66 -26.28
C LEU A 398 -13.84 -2.09 -26.33
N PRO A 399 -14.54 -1.98 -25.19
CA PRO A 399 -15.88 -1.40 -25.12
C PRO A 399 -15.93 0.02 -25.68
N LYS A 400 -17.04 0.40 -26.29
CA LYS A 400 -17.26 1.80 -26.69
C LYS A 400 -17.26 2.71 -25.46
N MET A 401 -16.62 3.89 -25.55
CA MET A 401 -16.71 4.92 -24.50
C MET A 401 -18.16 5.46 -24.37
N LYS A 402 -18.51 5.97 -23.19
CA LYS A 402 -19.88 6.44 -22.89
C LYS A 402 -20.26 7.59 -23.81
N ASP A 403 -21.50 7.55 -24.31
CA ASP A 403 -22.11 8.68 -25.01
C ASP A 403 -22.45 9.76 -23.99
N ILE A 404 -21.85 10.95 -24.13
CA ILE A 404 -22.00 12.04 -23.16
C ILE A 404 -23.31 12.79 -23.40
N ALA A 405 -24.04 13.11 -22.33
CA ALA A 405 -25.23 13.93 -22.43
C ALA A 405 -24.90 15.34 -22.94
N ALA A 406 -25.60 15.78 -24.00
CA ALA A 406 -25.28 17.03 -24.70
C ALA A 406 -25.27 18.29 -23.80
N GLY A 407 -26.16 18.34 -22.80
CA GLY A 407 -26.20 19.45 -21.84
C GLY A 407 -24.99 19.49 -20.91
N ASP A 408 -24.53 18.32 -20.47
CA ASP A 408 -23.37 18.19 -19.60
C ASP A 408 -22.07 18.44 -20.38
N LEU A 409 -21.98 17.94 -21.62
CA LEU A 409 -20.88 18.26 -22.53
C LEU A 409 -20.76 19.77 -22.73
N GLN A 410 -21.86 20.46 -23.05
CA GLN A 410 -21.86 21.90 -23.25
C GLN A 410 -21.37 22.65 -22.00
N ALA A 411 -21.86 22.27 -20.81
CA ALA A 411 -21.47 22.89 -19.56
C ALA A 411 -19.98 22.69 -19.26
N MET A 412 -19.47 21.47 -19.43
CA MET A 412 -18.05 21.16 -19.18
C MET A 412 -17.11 21.89 -20.15
N LEU A 413 -17.47 21.99 -21.42
CA LEU A 413 -16.71 22.77 -22.40
C LEU A 413 -16.68 24.26 -22.03
N GLU A 414 -17.79 24.84 -21.58
CA GLU A 414 -17.82 26.23 -21.11
C GLU A 414 -16.98 26.46 -19.84
N ILE A 415 -16.94 25.50 -18.91
CA ILE A 415 -16.04 25.55 -17.74
C ILE A 415 -14.58 25.57 -18.21
N ARG A 416 -14.20 24.66 -19.13
CA ARG A 416 -12.85 24.62 -19.70
C ARG A 416 -12.48 25.95 -20.35
N GLU A 417 -13.36 26.54 -21.16
CA GLU A 417 -13.09 27.82 -21.80
C GLU A 417 -12.97 28.97 -20.79
N ALA A 418 -13.74 28.94 -19.68
CA ALA A 418 -13.59 29.90 -18.59
C ALA A 418 -12.22 29.77 -17.89
N LEU A 419 -11.76 28.55 -17.62
CA LEU A 419 -10.44 28.26 -17.04
C LEU A 419 -9.30 28.72 -17.97
N ARG A 420 -9.41 28.42 -19.28
CA ARG A 420 -8.47 28.90 -20.33
C ARG A 420 -8.40 30.42 -20.36
N ALA A 421 -9.55 31.08 -20.35
CA ALA A 421 -9.63 32.54 -20.39
C ALA A 421 -8.98 33.19 -19.16
N ALA A 422 -8.99 32.52 -18.02
CA ALA A 422 -8.33 32.93 -16.78
C ALA A 422 -6.86 32.49 -16.68
N ASN A 423 -6.30 31.86 -17.72
CA ASN A 423 -4.93 31.37 -17.76
C ASN A 423 -4.60 30.34 -16.66
N VAL A 424 -5.61 29.54 -16.27
CA VAL A 424 -5.42 28.38 -15.39
C VAL A 424 -4.66 27.30 -16.17
N SER A 425 -3.56 26.80 -15.61
CA SER A 425 -2.75 25.76 -16.25
C SER A 425 -3.54 24.44 -16.27
N MET A 426 -3.88 23.95 -17.46
CA MET A 426 -4.54 22.65 -17.61
C MET A 426 -3.48 21.54 -17.59
N VAL A 427 -3.11 21.09 -16.40
CA VAL A 427 -2.07 20.05 -16.22
C VAL A 427 -2.60 18.64 -16.56
N ASP A 428 -3.93 18.48 -16.72
CA ASP A 428 -4.59 17.18 -16.62
C ASP A 428 -5.57 16.82 -17.78
N ASN A 429 -5.16 16.95 -19.04
CA ASN A 429 -5.87 16.35 -20.21
C ASN A 429 -7.31 16.83 -20.52
N TRP A 430 -7.70 18.06 -20.17
CA TRP A 430 -9.02 18.62 -20.56
C TRP A 430 -9.08 19.14 -22.01
N GLU A 431 -8.02 18.93 -22.80
CA GLU A 431 -7.86 19.53 -24.13
C GLU A 431 -8.84 19.00 -25.18
N SER A 432 -9.21 17.72 -25.12
CA SER A 432 -10.12 17.10 -26.10
C SER A 432 -11.59 17.42 -25.79
N ASP A 433 -12.49 17.31 -26.77
CA ASP A 433 -13.94 17.44 -26.51
C ASP A 433 -14.57 16.13 -25.98
N ASN A 434 -13.77 15.08 -25.75
CA ASN A 434 -14.24 13.82 -25.21
C ASN A 434 -14.05 13.78 -23.68
N LEU A 435 -15.13 14.04 -22.93
CA LEU A 435 -15.09 14.06 -21.47
C LEU A 435 -14.68 12.73 -20.83
N ASN A 436 -14.82 11.59 -21.53
CA ASN A 436 -14.33 10.31 -21.01
C ASN A 436 -12.82 10.36 -20.71
N LEU A 437 -12.07 11.22 -21.41
CA LEU A 437 -10.61 11.32 -21.28
C LEU A 437 -10.17 12.42 -20.31
N TRP A 438 -11.12 13.17 -19.73
CA TRP A 438 -10.80 14.27 -18.83
C TRP A 438 -10.45 13.72 -17.46
N HIS A 439 -9.28 14.13 -16.96
CA HIS A 439 -8.84 13.76 -15.62
C HIS A 439 -9.80 14.29 -14.56
N ASN A 440 -10.08 13.48 -13.54
CA ASN A 440 -10.99 13.80 -12.43
C ASN A 440 -12.40 14.26 -12.87
N VAL A 441 -12.89 13.76 -14.00
CA VAL A 441 -14.29 13.93 -14.43
C VAL A 441 -14.97 12.57 -14.42
N HIS A 442 -16.01 12.45 -13.62
CA HIS A 442 -16.69 11.18 -13.39
C HIS A 442 -18.06 11.17 -14.07
N LEU A 443 -18.33 10.09 -14.82
CA LEU A 443 -19.56 9.91 -15.58
C LEU A 443 -20.36 8.72 -15.07
N ASP A 444 -21.68 8.85 -14.94
CA ASP A 444 -22.57 7.72 -14.68
C ASP A 444 -22.74 6.82 -15.93
N GLU A 445 -23.55 5.76 -15.81
CA GLU A 445 -23.85 4.84 -16.93
C GLU A 445 -24.58 5.50 -18.11
N ASN A 446 -25.24 6.64 -17.88
CA ASN A 446 -25.98 7.39 -18.89
C ASN A 446 -25.15 8.54 -19.49
N GLY A 447 -23.85 8.62 -19.18
CA GLY A 447 -22.95 9.68 -19.63
C GLY A 447 -23.28 11.06 -19.05
N ARG A 448 -23.91 11.11 -17.87
CA ARG A 448 -24.08 12.34 -17.08
C ARG A 448 -22.86 12.57 -16.21
N VAL A 449 -22.45 13.83 -16.05
CA VAL A 449 -21.36 14.20 -15.16
C VAL A 449 -21.87 14.15 -13.72
N ILE A 450 -21.27 13.27 -12.93
CA ILE A 450 -21.59 13.08 -11.50
C ILE A 450 -20.51 13.64 -10.58
N GLY A 451 -19.32 13.90 -11.09
CA GLY A 451 -18.20 14.37 -10.27
C GLY A 451 -17.18 15.16 -11.04
N ILE A 452 -16.64 16.21 -10.41
CA ILE A 452 -15.48 16.97 -10.87
C ILE A 452 -14.54 17.10 -9.68
N GLY A 453 -13.30 16.63 -9.83
CA GLY A 453 -12.35 16.50 -8.72
C GLY A 453 -12.45 15.16 -7.99
N TYR A 454 -11.63 14.99 -6.95
CA TYR A 454 -11.63 13.81 -6.08
C TYR A 454 -12.76 13.86 -5.07
N GLN A 455 -13.22 12.70 -4.61
CA GLN A 455 -14.26 12.60 -3.57
C GLN A 455 -13.60 12.66 -2.18
N GLU A 456 -13.33 13.89 -1.71
CA GLU A 456 -12.50 14.15 -0.52
C GLU A 456 -13.02 13.51 0.77
N TRP A 457 -14.35 13.34 0.90
CA TRP A 457 -14.94 12.85 2.14
C TRP A 457 -14.86 11.33 2.31
N GLU A 458 -14.98 10.56 1.24
CA GLU A 458 -14.84 9.09 1.30
C GLU A 458 -13.41 8.70 1.67
N ASP A 459 -12.42 9.32 1.01
CA ASP A 459 -10.99 9.12 1.32
C ASP A 459 -10.68 9.45 2.79
N PHE A 460 -11.24 10.55 3.31
CA PHE A 460 -11.11 10.90 4.72
C PHE A 460 -11.63 9.81 5.66
N LEU A 461 -12.78 9.20 5.36
CA LEU A 461 -13.37 8.15 6.20
C LEU A 461 -12.53 6.87 6.15
N GLU A 462 -12.02 6.48 4.98
CA GLU A 462 -11.16 5.30 4.82
C GLU A 462 -9.86 5.41 5.62
N ASP A 463 -9.20 6.57 5.57
CA ASP A 463 -8.00 6.87 6.34
C ASP A 463 -8.22 6.86 7.87
N TYR A 464 -9.47 7.02 8.29
CA TYR A 464 -9.86 7.08 9.68
C TYR A 464 -10.20 5.72 10.28
N ASP A 465 -10.84 4.84 9.51
CA ASP A 465 -11.09 3.46 9.91
C ASP A 465 -9.79 2.62 9.85
N GLN A 466 -8.81 3.04 9.03
CA GLN A 466 -7.46 2.47 8.95
C GLN A 466 -6.46 3.18 9.90
N VAL A 467 -6.63 3.08 11.21
CA VAL A 467 -5.70 3.74 12.16
C VAL A 467 -4.33 3.03 12.22
N ASP A 468 -3.22 3.78 12.02
CA ASP A 468 -2.08 3.97 12.95
C ASP A 468 -0.62 3.98 12.38
N MET A 469 -0.35 4.08 11.07
CA MET A 469 1.07 4.12 10.58
C MET A 469 1.42 5.13 9.46
N THR A 470 0.46 5.82 8.83
CA THR A 470 0.74 6.62 7.61
C THR A 470 0.08 8.01 7.56
N LYS A 471 -0.30 8.60 8.70
CA LYS A 471 -0.86 9.97 8.74
C LYS A 471 0.20 11.08 8.59
N LYS A 472 1.00 11.02 7.53
CA LYS A 472 1.82 12.15 7.05
C LYS A 472 1.44 12.66 5.64
N ALA A 473 0.61 11.95 4.86
CA ALA A 473 0.50 12.25 3.42
C ALA A 473 -0.92 12.46 2.84
N SER A 474 -2.00 11.88 3.36
CA SER A 474 -3.20 11.69 2.54
C SER A 474 -4.11 12.91 2.34
N MET A 475 -4.10 13.93 3.22
CA MET A 475 -4.73 15.23 2.92
C MET A 475 -3.74 16.31 2.43
N LYS A 476 -2.45 15.96 2.32
CA LYS A 476 -1.41 16.84 1.74
C LYS A 476 -1.14 16.58 0.26
N ALA A 477 -1.68 15.51 -0.31
CA ALA A 477 -1.35 15.05 -1.66
C ALA A 477 -2.31 15.64 -2.71
N ASN A 478 -2.10 16.90 -3.09
CA ASN A 478 -2.31 17.38 -4.47
C ASN A 478 -1.71 18.79 -4.68
N ILE A 479 -0.62 19.12 -4.00
CA ILE A 479 0.07 20.40 -4.17
C ILE A 479 1.22 20.19 -5.14
N LEU A 480 0.89 20.24 -6.44
CA LEU A 480 1.90 20.46 -7.47
C LEU A 480 2.47 21.87 -7.28
N THR A 481 3.78 21.90 -7.02
CA THR A 481 4.66 23.06 -6.92
C THR A 481 4.31 24.18 -7.90
N ARG A 482 3.98 25.37 -7.41
CA ARG A 482 4.22 26.61 -8.16
C ARG A 482 4.48 27.80 -7.24
N SER A 483 5.58 28.49 -7.52
CA SER A 483 6.05 29.69 -6.84
C SER A 483 5.10 30.89 -6.99
N SER A 484 4.75 31.51 -5.86
CA SER A 484 4.55 32.96 -5.65
C SER A 484 3.64 33.79 -6.57
N GLU A 485 2.66 33.24 -7.29
CA GLU A 485 1.70 34.04 -8.10
C GLU A 485 0.28 33.93 -7.54
N GLU A 486 -0.44 35.07 -7.44
CA GLU A 486 -1.88 35.12 -7.09
C GLU A 486 -2.66 34.08 -7.91
N TYR A 487 -3.52 33.29 -7.25
CA TYR A 487 -4.31 32.26 -7.94
C TYR A 487 -5.19 32.91 -9.04
N PRO A 488 -5.19 32.37 -10.27
CA PRO A 488 -6.02 32.89 -11.35
C PRO A 488 -7.50 32.85 -10.97
N VAL A 489 -8.20 33.97 -11.17
CA VAL A 489 -9.61 34.13 -10.78
C VAL A 489 -10.53 33.92 -11.98
N TRP A 490 -11.57 33.10 -11.82
CA TRP A 490 -12.52 32.76 -12.89
C TRP A 490 -13.96 32.60 -12.38
N SER A 491 -14.94 32.50 -13.28
CA SER A 491 -16.36 32.38 -12.91
C SER A 491 -16.97 31.13 -13.51
N LEU A 492 -17.84 30.46 -12.74
CA LEU A 492 -18.65 29.36 -13.25
C LEU A 492 -19.65 29.87 -14.31
N PRO A 493 -19.71 29.24 -15.49
CA PRO A 493 -20.68 29.62 -16.52
C PRO A 493 -22.12 29.31 -16.09
N GLU A 494 -23.10 30.01 -16.65
CA GLU A 494 -24.52 29.78 -16.31
C GLU A 494 -24.98 28.35 -16.65
N SER A 495 -24.35 27.72 -17.64
CA SER A 495 -24.60 26.34 -18.04
C SER A 495 -24.25 25.31 -16.96
N PHE A 496 -23.44 25.66 -15.94
CA PHE A 496 -23.07 24.76 -14.84
C PHE A 496 -24.31 24.19 -14.11
N LYS A 497 -25.38 24.98 -13.99
CA LYS A 497 -26.65 24.55 -13.39
C LYS A 497 -27.31 23.36 -14.11
N ASN A 498 -26.89 23.05 -15.34
CA ASN A 498 -27.39 21.93 -16.13
C ASN A 498 -26.76 20.59 -15.72
N LEU A 499 -25.69 20.59 -14.91
CA LEU A 499 -25.07 19.39 -14.34
C LEU A 499 -25.93 18.84 -13.20
N THR A 500 -27.16 18.43 -13.53
CA THR A 500 -28.20 18.07 -12.54
C THR A 500 -27.91 16.77 -11.79
N ALA A 501 -26.95 15.96 -12.26
CA ALA A 501 -26.52 14.72 -11.64
C ALA A 501 -25.23 14.89 -10.80
N LEU A 502 -24.65 16.10 -10.78
CA LEU A 502 -23.39 16.38 -10.09
C LEU A 502 -23.55 16.21 -8.58
N LYS A 503 -22.75 15.29 -8.02
CA LYS A 503 -22.68 14.95 -6.61
C LYS A 503 -21.52 15.63 -5.91
N TRP A 504 -20.35 15.75 -6.54
CA TRP A 504 -19.22 16.48 -5.97
C TRP A 504 -18.60 17.46 -6.96
N PHE A 505 -18.21 18.61 -6.43
CA PHE A 505 -17.47 19.64 -7.16
C PHE A 505 -16.30 20.10 -6.28
N ASN A 506 -15.17 19.44 -6.47
CA ASN A 506 -13.98 19.61 -5.63
C ASN A 506 -12.80 20.10 -6.49
N MET A 507 -12.66 21.42 -6.59
CA MET A 507 -11.61 22.10 -7.35
C MET A 507 -10.65 22.79 -6.39
N GLY A 508 -9.52 22.13 -6.11
CA GLY A 508 -8.46 22.67 -5.27
C GLY A 508 -7.64 23.79 -5.94
N GLU A 509 -6.55 24.17 -5.27
CA GLU A 509 -5.69 25.30 -5.62
C GLU A 509 -5.16 25.31 -7.07
N SER A 510 -4.94 24.13 -7.66
CA SER A 510 -4.47 23.99 -9.04
C SER A 510 -5.44 24.57 -10.08
N TYR A 511 -6.73 24.71 -9.73
CA TYR A 511 -7.77 25.24 -10.60
C TYR A 511 -8.03 26.75 -10.40
N GLY A 512 -7.20 27.44 -9.61
CA GLY A 512 -7.39 28.85 -9.30
C GLY A 512 -8.55 29.13 -8.33
N SER A 513 -9.00 30.38 -8.27
CA SER A 513 -10.08 30.82 -7.38
C SER A 513 -11.36 31.16 -8.14
N LEU A 514 -12.50 30.74 -7.63
CA LEU A 514 -13.81 31.21 -8.09
C LEU A 514 -14.04 32.66 -7.66
N ALA A 515 -14.34 33.55 -8.60
CA ALA A 515 -14.73 34.94 -8.35
C ALA A 515 -15.94 35.02 -7.40
N GLU A 516 -16.89 34.10 -7.58
CA GLU A 516 -18.03 33.89 -6.68
C GLU A 516 -18.51 32.44 -6.72
N ILE A 517 -19.14 31.99 -5.64
CA ILE A 517 -20.01 30.81 -5.67
C ILE A 517 -21.41 31.29 -6.11
N PRO A 518 -21.95 30.85 -7.26
CA PRO A 518 -23.20 31.38 -7.77
C PRO A 518 -24.43 30.98 -6.94
N SER A 519 -25.39 31.89 -6.78
CA SER A 519 -26.60 31.65 -5.98
C SER A 519 -27.51 30.53 -6.50
N TYR A 520 -27.44 30.20 -7.80
CA TYR A 520 -28.18 29.07 -8.35
C TYR A 520 -27.70 27.71 -7.81
N MET A 521 -26.49 27.66 -7.20
CA MET A 521 -25.94 26.42 -6.66
C MET A 521 -26.87 25.82 -5.61
N LYS A 522 -27.64 26.63 -4.86
CA LYS A 522 -28.71 26.20 -3.95
C LYS A 522 -29.68 25.18 -4.57
N GLU A 523 -29.97 25.31 -5.86
CA GLU A 523 -30.94 24.48 -6.59
C GLU A 523 -30.34 23.14 -7.07
N MET A 524 -29.02 22.95 -6.95
CA MET A 524 -28.31 21.72 -7.33
C MET A 524 -28.48 20.64 -6.27
N THR A 525 -29.69 20.08 -6.18
CA THR A 525 -30.08 19.16 -5.11
C THR A 525 -29.34 17.82 -5.09
N ALA A 526 -28.64 17.44 -6.15
CA ALA A 526 -27.79 16.24 -6.17
C ALA A 526 -26.41 16.47 -5.51
N LEU A 527 -26.01 17.73 -5.30
CA LEU A 527 -24.69 18.08 -4.78
C LEU A 527 -24.58 17.73 -3.30
N GLU A 528 -23.63 16.86 -3.00
CA GLU A 528 -23.27 16.30 -1.70
C GLU A 528 -21.92 16.84 -1.20
N GLU A 529 -20.99 17.19 -2.10
CA GLU A 529 -19.69 17.75 -1.73
C GLU A 529 -19.35 19.02 -2.52
N LEU A 530 -18.81 20.01 -1.83
CA LEU A 530 -18.31 21.25 -2.42
C LEU A 530 -16.99 21.64 -1.77
N SER A 531 -15.89 21.55 -2.52
CA SER A 531 -14.54 21.96 -2.11
C SER A 531 -13.97 22.94 -3.12
N VAL A 532 -13.82 24.21 -2.75
CA VAL A 532 -13.39 25.25 -3.70
C VAL A 532 -12.54 26.33 -3.05
N ASN A 533 -11.64 26.89 -3.85
CA ASN A 533 -11.04 28.19 -3.58
C ASN A 533 -11.94 29.31 -4.12
N THR A 534 -12.10 30.39 -3.36
CA THR A 534 -12.92 31.53 -3.81
C THR A 534 -12.38 32.89 -3.36
N ASP A 535 -12.55 33.85 -4.27
CA ASP A 535 -12.31 35.28 -4.05
C ASP A 535 -13.59 36.03 -3.65
N ALA A 536 -14.68 35.30 -3.38
CA ALA A 536 -15.93 35.88 -2.87
C ALA A 536 -15.76 36.50 -1.48
N THR A 537 -16.37 37.68 -1.28
CA THR A 537 -16.42 38.31 0.05
C THR A 537 -17.53 37.76 0.96
N SER A 538 -18.48 37.02 0.38
CA SER A 538 -19.64 36.39 1.04
C SER A 538 -20.07 35.12 0.31
N LEU A 539 -20.70 34.16 1.00
CA LEU A 539 -21.29 32.97 0.39
C LEU A 539 -22.81 33.08 0.17
N PRO A 540 -23.36 32.51 -0.92
CA PRO A 540 -24.80 32.36 -1.10
C PRO A 540 -25.34 31.20 -0.26
N GLU A 541 -26.67 31.06 -0.19
CA GLU A 541 -27.26 29.81 0.31
C GLU A 541 -26.85 28.61 -0.56
N LEU A 542 -26.57 27.48 0.08
CA LEU A 542 -26.09 26.25 -0.55
C LEU A 542 -27.14 25.11 -0.48
N PRO A 543 -26.99 24.03 -1.27
CA PRO A 543 -27.86 22.86 -1.23
C PRO A 543 -27.94 22.22 0.15
N ALA A 544 -29.16 21.93 0.62
CA ALA A 544 -29.37 21.26 1.91
C ALA A 544 -28.87 19.79 1.96
N ASN A 545 -28.47 19.22 0.81
CA ASN A 545 -27.96 17.86 0.70
C ASN A 545 -26.45 17.74 0.92
N LEU A 546 -25.73 18.86 1.09
CA LEU A 546 -24.29 18.83 1.35
C LEU A 546 -23.95 18.03 2.61
N ILE A 547 -23.00 17.12 2.43
CA ILE A 547 -22.34 16.27 3.42
C ILE A 547 -20.95 16.84 3.73
N TYR A 548 -20.28 17.41 2.74
CA TYR A 548 -18.97 18.03 2.91
C TYR A 548 -18.92 19.43 2.28
N LEU A 549 -18.41 20.39 3.05
CA LEU A 549 -18.18 21.76 2.60
C LEU A 549 -16.78 22.21 2.97
N ASN A 550 -15.97 22.51 1.95
CA ASN A 550 -14.65 23.12 2.10
C ASN A 550 -14.55 24.40 1.27
N VAL A 551 -14.30 25.51 1.95
CA VAL A 551 -14.13 26.82 1.32
C VAL A 551 -12.81 27.42 1.77
N SER A 552 -11.89 27.55 0.83
CA SER A 552 -10.62 28.24 1.03
C SER A 552 -10.69 29.65 0.43
N SER A 553 -10.34 30.68 1.20
CA SER A 553 -10.45 32.06 0.72
C SER A 553 -9.51 33.04 1.42
N LEU A 554 -8.95 33.97 0.64
CA LEU A 554 -8.20 35.13 1.13
C LEU A 554 -9.06 36.40 1.27
N THR A 555 -10.34 36.37 0.88
CA THR A 555 -11.22 37.55 0.80
C THR A 555 -12.53 37.41 1.56
N LEU A 556 -12.94 36.19 1.91
CA LEU A 556 -14.18 35.93 2.64
C LEU A 556 -14.19 36.65 3.99
N THR A 557 -15.25 37.41 4.26
CA THR A 557 -15.32 38.29 5.45
C THR A 557 -16.16 37.72 6.59
N ALA A 558 -17.03 36.75 6.31
CA ALA A 558 -17.91 36.15 7.29
C ALA A 558 -18.27 34.69 6.96
N ILE A 559 -18.48 33.87 7.99
CA ILE A 559 -19.19 32.57 7.87
C ILE A 559 -20.68 32.85 8.09
N PRO A 560 -21.54 32.72 7.07
CA PRO A 560 -22.93 33.16 7.15
C PRO A 560 -23.83 32.17 7.93
N THR A 561 -24.93 32.68 8.47
CA THR A 561 -25.88 31.94 9.33
C THR A 561 -26.47 30.70 8.67
N HIS A 562 -26.71 30.73 7.35
CA HIS A 562 -27.38 29.65 6.63
C HIS A 562 -26.55 28.36 6.54
N ILE A 563 -25.24 28.41 6.80
CA ILE A 563 -24.41 27.20 6.93
C ILE A 563 -24.97 26.28 8.03
N GLY A 564 -25.61 26.85 9.06
CA GLY A 564 -26.18 26.09 10.19
C GLY A 564 -27.43 25.30 9.83
N ASN A 565 -28.01 25.58 8.65
CA ASN A 565 -29.15 24.85 8.12
C ASN A 565 -28.75 23.60 7.33
N LEU A 566 -27.45 23.39 7.08
CA LEU A 566 -26.92 22.24 6.35
C LEU A 566 -26.79 21.03 7.27
N THR A 567 -27.93 20.54 7.77
CA THR A 567 -28.00 19.51 8.83
C THR A 567 -27.44 18.13 8.45
N LYS A 568 -27.11 17.91 7.18
CA LYS A 568 -26.44 16.69 6.69
C LYS A 568 -24.92 16.77 6.73
N LEU A 569 -24.33 17.93 7.01
CA LEU A 569 -22.88 18.09 7.02
C LEU A 569 -22.23 17.15 8.03
N GLU A 570 -21.25 16.40 7.52
CA GLU A 570 -20.30 15.60 8.26
C GLU A 570 -18.91 16.26 8.30
N GLY A 571 -18.55 17.04 7.29
CA GLY A 571 -17.32 17.85 7.29
C GLY A 571 -17.56 19.32 6.94
N LEU A 572 -16.97 20.22 7.74
CA LEU A 572 -17.07 21.66 7.57
C LEU A 572 -15.69 22.33 7.67
N VAL A 573 -15.26 22.94 6.58
CA VAL A 573 -13.95 23.58 6.44
C VAL A 573 -14.07 25.00 5.92
N PHE A 574 -13.51 25.93 6.67
CA PHE A 574 -13.23 27.29 6.23
C PHE A 574 -11.75 27.57 6.48
N SER A 575 -10.98 27.74 5.41
CA SER A 575 -9.52 27.85 5.46
C SER A 575 -9.01 29.01 4.60
N VAL A 576 -7.68 29.14 4.56
CA VAL A 576 -6.96 29.98 3.61
C VAL A 576 -6.07 29.07 2.77
N PRO A 577 -5.74 29.43 1.51
CA PRO A 577 -4.84 28.64 0.68
C PRO A 577 -3.48 28.44 1.36
N TYR A 578 -2.91 27.26 1.20
CA TYR A 578 -1.61 26.91 1.77
C TYR A 578 -0.50 27.49 0.87
N GLU A 579 0.43 28.25 1.45
CA GLU A 579 1.69 28.57 0.78
C GLU A 579 2.75 27.60 1.30
N ASN A 580 3.09 26.58 0.52
CA ASN A 580 4.21 25.68 0.80
C ASN A 580 5.51 26.31 0.29
N ASP A 581 6.45 26.60 1.18
CA ASP A 581 7.86 26.81 0.80
C ASP A 581 8.84 25.84 1.49
N ASP A 582 8.47 25.10 2.56
CA ASP A 582 9.40 24.16 3.22
C ASP A 582 8.74 22.82 3.62
N GLU A 583 9.12 21.74 2.92
CA GLU A 583 8.61 20.37 3.11
C GLU A 583 9.03 19.73 4.46
N GLU A 584 10.06 20.24 5.14
CA GLU A 584 10.63 19.63 6.36
C GLU A 584 9.85 19.97 7.65
N ILE A 585 9.18 21.13 7.70
CA ILE A 585 8.46 21.62 8.89
C ILE A 585 7.09 22.11 8.45
N GLY A 586 6.30 21.23 7.83
CA GLY A 586 4.99 21.61 7.30
C GLY A 586 4.15 22.42 8.30
N ASP A 587 3.71 23.61 7.89
CA ASP A 587 2.93 24.54 8.70
C ASP A 587 1.67 23.85 9.25
N TYR A 588 1.69 23.48 10.53
CA TYR A 588 0.59 22.79 11.21
C TYR A 588 -0.66 23.67 11.34
N PHE A 589 -0.49 24.99 11.21
CA PHE A 589 -1.55 25.98 11.11
C PHE A 589 -1.23 26.98 10.01
N PRO A 590 -2.24 27.48 9.27
CA PRO A 590 -2.05 28.53 8.29
C PRO A 590 -1.68 29.84 8.98
N MET A 591 -1.05 30.74 8.22
CA MET A 591 -0.80 32.11 8.66
C MET A 591 -2.13 32.81 8.98
N LEU A 592 -2.44 33.00 10.27
CA LEU A 592 -3.69 33.61 10.74
C LEU A 592 -3.96 35.00 10.11
N SER A 593 -2.90 35.74 9.78
CA SER A 593 -2.95 37.06 9.15
C SER A 593 -3.51 37.05 7.71
N LYS A 594 -3.61 35.89 7.07
CA LYS A 594 -4.16 35.75 5.72
C LYS A 594 -5.67 35.71 5.68
N SER A 595 -6.33 35.20 6.73
CA SER A 595 -7.79 35.19 6.79
C SER A 595 -8.35 36.62 6.79
N ARG A 596 -9.57 36.77 6.28
CA ARG A 596 -10.36 38.01 6.36
C ARG A 596 -11.68 37.82 7.11
N ILE A 597 -11.94 36.61 7.62
CA ILE A 597 -13.17 36.28 8.33
C ILE A 597 -13.15 37.00 9.69
N THR A 598 -14.03 37.99 9.85
CA THR A 598 -14.15 38.81 11.07
C THR A 598 -15.42 38.52 11.86
N SER A 599 -16.35 37.75 11.29
CA SER A 599 -17.58 37.31 11.94
C SER A 599 -17.95 35.88 11.53
N ALA A 600 -18.55 35.14 12.46
CA ALA A 600 -19.11 33.82 12.21
C ALA A 600 -20.45 33.74 12.94
N ASP A 601 -21.55 33.97 12.23
CA ASP A 601 -22.89 34.06 12.85
C ASP A 601 -23.64 32.70 12.84
N LEU A 602 -22.90 31.63 12.59
CA LEU A 602 -23.38 30.26 12.47
C LEU A 602 -23.86 29.67 13.81
N ASP A 603 -25.08 29.12 13.84
CA ASP A 603 -25.53 28.21 14.90
C ASP A 603 -25.21 26.75 14.55
N PHE A 604 -24.36 26.12 15.35
CA PHE A 604 -23.92 24.74 15.18
C PHE A 604 -24.93 23.72 15.73
N SER A 605 -26.00 24.16 16.40
CA SER A 605 -26.96 23.26 17.06
C SER A 605 -27.68 22.30 16.09
N GLY A 606 -27.79 22.67 14.81
CA GLY A 606 -28.36 21.84 13.75
C GLY A 606 -27.37 20.88 13.07
N LEU A 607 -26.05 21.07 13.27
CA LEU A 607 -24.99 20.32 12.59
C LEU A 607 -24.66 19.02 13.34
N THR A 608 -25.67 18.22 13.64
CA THR A 608 -25.53 17.07 14.54
C THR A 608 -24.76 15.90 13.94
N ASN A 609 -24.53 15.87 12.62
CA ASN A 609 -23.77 14.79 11.95
C ASN A 609 -22.29 15.11 11.80
N LEU A 610 -21.83 16.28 12.28
CA LEU A 610 -20.48 16.75 12.06
C LEU A 610 -19.43 15.84 12.73
N LYS A 611 -18.50 15.33 11.92
CA LYS A 611 -17.34 14.51 12.29
C LYS A 611 -16.03 15.27 12.11
N TYR A 612 -15.94 16.17 11.13
CA TYR A 612 -14.76 16.99 10.85
C TYR A 612 -15.10 18.48 10.90
N LEU A 613 -14.35 19.25 11.68
CA LEU A 613 -14.52 20.69 11.78
C LEU A 613 -13.16 21.40 11.73
N TYR A 614 -12.98 22.26 10.74
CA TYR A 614 -11.82 23.12 10.65
C TYR A 614 -12.19 24.55 10.27
N LEU A 615 -11.96 25.50 11.17
CA LEU A 615 -12.31 26.91 10.94
C LEU A 615 -11.10 27.82 11.14
N VAL A 616 -10.85 28.69 10.17
CA VAL A 616 -9.80 29.72 10.22
C VAL A 616 -10.43 31.10 10.12
N ALA A 617 -10.18 31.95 11.11
CA ALA A 617 -10.66 33.33 11.14
C ALA A 617 -9.55 34.32 11.54
N THR A 618 -9.90 35.60 11.55
CA THR A 618 -9.02 36.66 12.06
C THR A 618 -9.06 36.71 13.60
N PRO A 619 -7.94 37.10 14.27
CA PRO A 619 -7.84 37.24 15.73
C PRO A 619 -8.96 38.04 16.43
N SER A 620 -9.68 38.90 15.70
CA SER A 620 -10.80 39.69 16.20
C SER A 620 -12.16 38.98 16.16
N CYS A 621 -12.27 37.90 15.37
CA CYS A 621 -13.49 37.12 15.18
C CYS A 621 -13.84 36.34 16.45
N GLU A 622 -15.09 36.47 16.91
CA GLU A 622 -15.58 35.77 18.09
C GLU A 622 -15.95 34.32 17.75
N LEU A 623 -15.48 33.36 18.55
CA LEU A 623 -15.89 31.97 18.40
C LEU A 623 -17.38 31.80 18.76
N PRO A 624 -18.23 31.26 17.88
CA PRO A 624 -19.64 31.04 18.20
C PRO A 624 -19.79 30.04 19.34
N ALA A 625 -20.45 30.41 20.44
CA ALA A 625 -20.59 29.55 21.61
C ALA A 625 -21.28 28.21 21.31
N SER A 626 -22.14 28.17 20.28
CA SER A 626 -22.79 26.95 19.80
C SER A 626 -21.81 25.92 19.22
N VAL A 627 -20.58 26.29 18.82
CA VAL A 627 -19.58 25.35 18.27
C VAL A 627 -19.30 24.18 19.21
N TRP A 628 -19.49 24.38 20.51
CA TRP A 628 -19.30 23.33 21.49
C TRP A 628 -20.42 22.28 21.49
N ASN A 629 -21.57 22.52 20.83
CA ASN A 629 -22.71 21.59 20.76
C ASN A 629 -22.44 20.38 19.85
N VAL A 630 -21.47 20.45 18.93
CA VAL A 630 -21.16 19.37 17.97
C VAL A 630 -20.08 18.40 18.47
N THR A 631 -19.42 18.73 19.59
CA THR A 631 -18.25 18.03 20.12
C THR A 631 -18.45 16.54 20.42
N ARG A 632 -19.71 16.12 20.60
CA ARG A 632 -20.07 14.72 20.85
C ARG A 632 -19.83 13.81 19.63
N ASN A 633 -19.88 14.35 18.41
CA ASN A 633 -19.75 13.57 17.18
C ASN A 633 -18.48 13.92 16.40
N VAL A 634 -17.88 15.09 16.66
CA VAL A 634 -16.64 15.51 16.02
C VAL A 634 -15.48 14.64 16.48
N ILE A 635 -14.70 14.14 15.51
CA ILE A 635 -13.51 13.34 15.69
C ILE A 635 -12.27 14.24 15.56
N GLU A 636 -12.28 15.13 14.57
CA GLU A 636 -11.23 16.12 14.32
C GLU A 636 -11.79 17.53 14.51
N PHE A 637 -11.30 18.23 15.55
CA PHE A 637 -11.73 19.58 15.89
C PHE A 637 -10.56 20.55 15.77
N ALA A 638 -10.66 21.50 14.85
CA ALA A 638 -9.65 22.50 14.60
C ALA A 638 -10.24 23.92 14.49
N ILE A 639 -9.72 24.86 15.29
CA ILE A 639 -10.06 26.28 15.20
C ILE A 639 -8.81 27.14 15.22
N ALA A 640 -8.77 28.17 14.38
CA ALA A 640 -7.61 29.02 14.20
C ALA A 640 -8.05 30.49 14.12
N GLY A 641 -7.39 31.34 14.89
CA GLY A 641 -7.56 32.79 14.89
C GLY A 641 -8.81 33.31 15.59
N PHE A 642 -9.64 32.50 16.26
CA PHE A 642 -10.80 33.04 17.00
C PHE A 642 -10.43 33.59 18.38
N ARG A 643 -11.03 34.69 18.84
CA ARG A 643 -11.00 35.14 20.25
C ARG A 643 -12.10 34.48 21.08
N ASN A 644 -12.01 34.64 22.41
CA ASN A 644 -12.96 34.08 23.38
C ASN A 644 -13.06 32.53 23.33
N VAL A 645 -11.95 31.85 23.04
CA VAL A 645 -11.89 30.38 23.13
C VAL A 645 -11.99 29.98 24.60
N GLN A 646 -13.20 29.64 25.04
CA GLN A 646 -13.48 29.20 26.41
C GLN A 646 -14.34 27.94 26.33
N ILE A 647 -13.77 26.84 26.80
CA ILE A 647 -14.41 25.52 26.75
C ILE A 647 -15.49 25.45 27.85
N PRO A 648 -16.77 25.20 27.52
CA PRO A 648 -17.85 25.12 28.51
C PRO A 648 -17.80 23.79 29.29
N SER A 649 -18.30 23.78 30.53
CA SER A 649 -18.32 22.58 31.38
C SER A 649 -19.33 21.51 30.95
N SER A 650 -20.29 21.87 30.09
CA SER A 650 -21.40 21.01 29.67
C SER A 650 -21.16 20.27 28.35
N ALA A 651 -20.06 20.57 27.64
CA ALA A 651 -19.77 19.94 26.36
C ALA A 651 -19.21 18.52 26.55
N ASP A 652 -19.55 17.64 25.61
CA ASP A 652 -19.16 16.24 25.61
C ASP A 652 -18.08 16.01 24.55
N PHE A 653 -16.87 15.73 24.98
CA PHE A 653 -15.70 15.58 24.13
C PHE A 653 -15.29 14.11 23.95
N SER A 654 -16.20 13.17 24.19
CA SER A 654 -15.91 11.72 24.17
C SER A 654 -15.38 11.22 22.82
N SER A 655 -15.74 11.88 21.73
CA SER A 655 -15.44 11.43 20.36
C SER A 655 -14.21 12.10 19.75
N ILE A 656 -13.78 13.26 20.27
CA ILE A 656 -12.62 13.97 19.74
C ILE A 656 -11.37 13.10 19.92
N ARG A 657 -10.63 12.93 18.84
CA ARG A 657 -9.32 12.26 18.81
C ARG A 657 -8.22 13.25 18.49
N GLU A 658 -8.49 14.20 17.61
CA GLU A 658 -7.55 15.30 17.33
C GLU A 658 -8.15 16.64 17.71
N PHE A 659 -7.36 17.41 18.45
CA PHE A 659 -7.74 18.75 18.88
C PHE A 659 -6.65 19.74 18.51
N SER A 660 -7.01 20.72 17.69
CA SER A 660 -6.09 21.73 17.15
C SER A 660 -6.61 23.14 17.45
N VAL A 661 -5.81 23.97 18.11
CA VAL A 661 -6.17 25.38 18.38
C VAL A 661 -5.01 26.31 18.09
N ALA A 662 -5.24 27.31 17.24
CA ALA A 662 -4.31 28.41 16.98
C ALA A 662 -4.91 29.75 17.41
N ASN A 663 -4.21 30.48 18.25
CA ASN A 663 -4.63 31.80 18.72
C ASN A 663 -3.43 32.62 19.20
N GLU A 664 -3.33 33.88 18.77
CA GLU A 664 -2.17 34.74 19.07
C GLU A 664 -1.95 35.03 20.57
N ASN A 665 -2.98 34.91 21.40
CA ASN A 665 -2.99 35.34 22.80
C ASN A 665 -3.57 34.30 23.78
N MET A 666 -3.64 33.02 23.39
CA MET A 666 -4.22 31.95 24.21
C MET A 666 -3.31 31.57 25.38
N LEU A 667 -3.87 31.55 26.58
CA LEU A 667 -3.21 31.11 27.80
C LEU A 667 -3.59 29.67 28.14
N PRO A 668 -2.75 28.94 28.90
CA PRO A 668 -3.09 27.60 29.40
C PRO A 668 -4.46 27.45 30.07
N ALA A 669 -4.91 28.48 30.80
CA ALA A 669 -6.19 28.46 31.51
C ALA A 669 -7.41 28.46 30.57
N ASP A 670 -7.26 28.97 29.34
CA ASP A 670 -8.36 29.07 28.38
C ASP A 670 -8.83 27.70 27.87
N ILE A 671 -7.90 26.75 27.85
CA ILE A 671 -8.14 25.38 27.37
C ILE A 671 -7.87 24.31 28.44
N GLU A 672 -7.67 24.65 29.71
CA GLU A 672 -7.33 23.67 30.77
C GLU A 672 -8.29 22.47 30.82
N ARG A 673 -9.56 22.66 30.44
CA ARG A 673 -10.56 21.59 30.41
C ARG A 673 -10.22 20.43 29.47
N ILE A 674 -9.38 20.63 28.46
CA ILE A 674 -8.98 19.54 27.56
C ILE A 674 -8.28 18.39 28.28
N LYS A 675 -7.79 18.62 29.52
CA LYS A 675 -7.18 17.58 30.36
C LYS A 675 -8.11 16.38 30.64
N SER A 676 -9.44 16.56 30.54
CA SER A 676 -10.40 15.46 30.69
C SER A 676 -10.72 14.75 29.37
N PHE A 677 -10.21 15.25 28.25
CA PHE A 677 -10.50 14.68 26.93
C PHE A 677 -9.61 13.45 26.70
N GLN A 678 -10.07 12.52 25.87
CA GLN A 678 -9.29 11.36 25.45
C GLN A 678 -8.66 11.60 24.07
N VAL A 679 -8.03 12.76 23.90
CA VAL A 679 -7.38 13.14 22.64
C VAL A 679 -6.08 12.36 22.47
N THR A 680 -5.81 11.91 21.25
CA THR A 680 -4.57 11.24 20.86
C THR A 680 -3.61 12.18 20.14
N ARG A 681 -4.12 13.22 19.48
CA ARG A 681 -3.31 14.27 18.85
C ARG A 681 -3.71 15.66 19.34
N LEU A 682 -2.72 16.43 19.79
CA LEU A 682 -2.89 17.81 20.25
C LEU A 682 -1.98 18.74 19.47
N ARG A 683 -2.55 19.71 18.74
CA ARG A 683 -1.79 20.75 18.05
C ARG A 683 -2.14 22.12 18.61
N LEU A 684 -1.14 22.88 19.03
CA LEU A 684 -1.33 24.20 19.60
C LEU A 684 -0.41 25.21 18.91
N TYR A 685 -0.97 26.38 18.61
CA TYR A 685 -0.20 27.56 18.23
C TYR A 685 -0.61 28.75 19.08
N SER A 686 0.35 29.33 19.82
CA SER A 686 0.16 30.61 20.48
C SER A 686 1.48 31.13 21.09
N PRO A 687 2.03 32.26 20.61
CA PRO A 687 3.31 32.80 21.08
C PRO A 687 3.41 33.08 22.59
N VAL A 688 2.28 33.10 23.31
CA VAL A 688 2.22 33.39 24.75
C VAL A 688 1.89 32.18 25.61
N PHE A 689 1.55 31.02 25.04
CA PHE A 689 1.00 29.89 25.77
C PHE A 689 2.00 29.29 26.77
N GLY A 690 3.22 29.00 26.32
CA GLY A 690 4.30 28.39 27.08
C GLY A 690 5.31 29.37 27.67
N LYS A 691 5.12 30.69 27.49
CA LYS A 691 6.09 31.73 27.89
C LYS A 691 6.37 31.74 29.39
N ASN A 692 5.41 31.32 30.21
CA ASN A 692 5.55 31.19 31.66
C ASN A 692 5.72 29.72 32.11
N GLY A 693 6.17 28.85 31.21
CA GLY A 693 6.23 27.41 31.39
C GLY A 693 4.95 26.72 30.90
N LEU A 694 5.11 25.49 30.39
CA LEU A 694 3.98 24.63 30.05
C LEU A 694 3.26 24.17 31.34
N PRO A 695 1.92 24.05 31.33
CA PRO A 695 1.15 23.70 32.50
C PRO A 695 1.21 22.20 32.84
N ASP A 696 1.18 21.87 34.13
CA ASP A 696 1.27 20.48 34.59
C ASP A 696 0.12 19.57 34.15
N TRP A 697 -1.06 20.14 33.87
CA TRP A 697 -2.22 19.35 33.43
C TRP A 697 -2.01 18.69 32.06
N MET A 698 -1.11 19.21 31.21
CA MET A 698 -0.77 18.55 29.94
C MET A 698 -0.12 17.19 30.18
N GLY A 699 0.72 17.08 31.22
CA GLY A 699 1.35 15.83 31.65
C GLY A 699 0.38 14.79 32.24
N GLN A 700 -0.90 15.13 32.41
CA GLN A 700 -1.95 14.22 32.87
C GLN A 700 -2.75 13.59 31.71
N MET A 701 -2.53 14.04 30.48
CA MET A 701 -3.25 13.62 29.29
C MET A 701 -2.63 12.35 28.69
N ASN A 702 -2.72 11.24 29.41
CA ASN A 702 -2.02 9.99 29.07
C ASN A 702 -2.52 9.30 27.78
N SER A 703 -3.59 9.79 27.15
CA SER A 703 -4.07 9.31 25.84
C SER A 703 -3.27 9.89 24.67
N LEU A 704 -2.46 10.94 24.91
CA LEU A 704 -1.70 11.61 23.86
C LEU A 704 -0.65 10.67 23.25
N LYS A 705 -0.70 10.57 21.92
CA LYS A 705 0.30 9.95 21.06
C LYS A 705 1.13 10.99 20.31
N SER A 706 0.53 12.12 19.95
CA SER A 706 1.22 13.20 19.25
C SER A 706 0.93 14.55 19.86
N ILE A 707 1.98 15.35 20.07
CA ILE A 707 1.90 16.73 20.51
C ILE A 707 2.67 17.61 19.52
N THR A 708 2.02 18.63 18.99
CA THR A 708 2.65 19.73 18.26
C THR A 708 2.46 21.02 19.04
N LEU A 709 3.56 21.66 19.45
CA LEU A 709 3.58 22.98 20.09
C LEU A 709 4.32 23.95 19.18
N ASP A 710 3.58 24.58 18.29
CA ASP A 710 4.12 25.44 17.26
C ASP A 710 4.13 26.89 17.72
N SER A 711 5.31 27.53 17.69
CA SER A 711 5.49 28.92 18.14
C SER A 711 4.75 29.20 19.45
N CYS A 712 4.93 28.32 20.44
CA CYS A 712 4.23 28.38 21.71
C CYS A 712 4.98 29.22 22.76
N GLY A 713 6.13 29.78 22.41
CA GLY A 713 6.98 30.55 23.33
C GLY A 713 7.53 29.71 24.49
N ILE A 714 7.65 28.39 24.30
CA ILE A 714 8.17 27.47 25.31
C ILE A 714 9.67 27.70 25.54
N THR A 715 10.11 27.51 26.78
CA THR A 715 11.53 27.64 27.18
C THR A 715 12.12 26.35 27.74
N SER A 716 11.27 25.43 28.20
CA SER A 716 11.64 24.10 28.71
C SER A 716 10.43 23.16 28.69
N ILE A 717 10.69 21.85 28.75
CA ILE A 717 9.66 20.81 28.94
C ILE A 717 9.58 20.47 30.44
N PRO A 718 8.42 20.55 31.10
CA PRO A 718 8.30 20.37 32.55
C PRO A 718 8.33 18.89 32.98
N GLU A 719 8.71 18.62 34.24
CA GLU A 719 8.74 17.26 34.80
C GLU A 719 7.39 16.54 34.78
N SER A 720 6.28 17.28 34.73
CA SER A 720 4.93 16.70 34.63
C SER A 720 4.73 15.83 33.38
N PHE A 721 5.53 16.02 32.33
CA PHE A 721 5.48 15.20 31.10
C PHE A 721 6.04 13.78 31.29
N ASN A 722 6.61 13.45 32.46
CA ASN A 722 7.12 12.11 32.79
C ASN A 722 6.09 10.97 32.64
N ASN A 723 4.79 11.27 32.63
CA ASN A 723 3.73 10.25 32.56
C ASN A 723 3.15 10.04 31.16
N LEU A 724 3.63 10.79 30.15
CA LEU A 724 3.16 10.70 28.77
C LEU A 724 3.80 9.49 28.05
N ASN A 725 3.62 8.30 28.61
CA ASN A 725 4.30 7.07 28.16
C ASN A 725 3.80 6.54 26.82
N ASN A 726 2.65 7.02 26.35
CA ASN A 726 2.08 6.67 25.04
C ASN A 726 2.47 7.69 23.95
N LEU A 727 3.28 8.70 24.28
CA LEU A 727 3.69 9.71 23.32
C LEU A 727 4.70 9.11 22.33
N GLU A 728 4.33 9.16 21.06
CA GLU A 728 5.09 8.66 19.91
C GLU A 728 5.75 9.82 19.15
N ASP A 729 5.12 11.00 19.16
CA ASP A 729 5.56 12.18 18.41
C ASP A 729 5.52 13.47 19.27
N LEU A 730 6.63 14.21 19.29
CA LEU A 730 6.73 15.54 19.89
C LEU A 730 7.36 16.54 18.91
N TYR A 731 6.54 17.40 18.31
CA TYR A 731 6.94 18.44 17.39
C TYR A 731 6.92 19.81 18.08
N LEU A 732 8.05 20.52 18.06
CA LEU A 732 8.24 21.80 18.76
C LEU A 732 8.73 22.93 17.83
N PRO A 733 8.16 23.10 16.62
CA PRO A 733 8.67 24.07 15.66
C PRO A 733 8.54 25.50 16.16
N ARG A 734 9.43 26.38 15.69
CA ARG A 734 9.41 27.84 15.94
C ARG A 734 9.44 28.22 17.43
N ASN A 735 10.18 27.46 18.24
CA ASN A 735 10.43 27.76 19.65
C ASN A 735 11.92 28.03 19.95
N PRO A 736 12.51 29.13 19.44
CA PRO A 736 13.95 29.35 19.49
C PRO A 736 14.55 29.49 20.90
N GLU A 737 13.71 29.82 21.89
CA GLU A 737 14.11 29.98 23.29
C GLU A 737 14.02 28.66 24.09
N LEU A 738 13.63 27.55 23.45
CA LEU A 738 13.60 26.23 24.09
C LEU A 738 15.04 25.76 24.38
N THR A 739 15.27 25.32 25.61
CA THR A 739 16.58 24.84 26.08
C THR A 739 16.45 23.57 26.92
N GLY A 740 17.58 22.89 27.14
CA GLY A 740 17.67 21.77 28.07
C GLY A 740 17.41 20.41 27.43
N ILE A 741 16.91 19.46 28.22
CA ILE A 741 16.69 18.06 27.85
C ILE A 741 15.27 17.60 28.20
N LEU A 742 14.86 16.43 27.71
CA LEU A 742 13.60 15.81 28.13
C LEU A 742 13.63 15.41 29.62
N PRO A 743 12.48 15.45 30.33
CA PRO A 743 12.40 14.93 31.69
C PRO A 743 12.54 13.39 31.69
N ALA A 744 13.02 12.83 32.80
CA ALA A 744 13.54 11.46 32.86
C ALA A 744 12.63 10.37 32.28
N GLY A 745 11.31 10.43 32.52
CA GLY A 745 10.37 9.46 31.99
C GLY A 745 10.22 9.54 30.47
N LEU A 746 10.16 10.76 29.92
CA LEU A 746 10.03 10.97 28.46
C LEU A 746 11.35 10.71 27.72
N LEU A 747 12.48 10.99 28.39
CA LEU A 747 13.81 10.63 27.92
C LEU A 747 13.98 9.11 27.81
N GLU A 748 13.38 8.31 28.70
CA GLU A 748 13.39 6.85 28.60
C GLU A 748 12.67 6.36 27.33
N VAL A 749 11.51 6.93 27.01
CA VAL A 749 10.75 6.61 25.78
C VAL A 749 11.51 7.06 24.52
N TYR A 750 12.16 8.22 24.56
CA TYR A 750 13.04 8.67 23.49
C TYR A 750 14.22 7.71 23.30
N ASN A 751 14.91 7.32 24.37
CA ASN A 751 16.06 6.43 24.26
C ASN A 751 15.68 5.01 23.82
N SER A 752 14.44 4.57 24.04
CA SER A 752 13.94 3.28 23.54
C SER A 752 13.54 3.30 22.07
N GLY A 753 13.58 4.46 21.40
CA GLY A 753 13.20 4.61 19.99
C GLY A 753 11.71 4.83 19.74
N ASN A 754 10.88 4.82 20.79
CA ASN A 754 9.41 4.89 20.67
C ASN A 754 8.87 6.32 20.59
N LEU A 755 9.71 7.33 20.86
CA LEU A 755 9.36 8.74 20.73
C LEU A 755 10.25 9.41 19.68
N TYR A 756 9.63 10.04 18.68
CA TYR A 756 10.26 10.97 17.77
C TYR A 756 10.13 12.40 18.31
N VAL A 757 11.23 13.15 18.33
CA VAL A 757 11.24 14.55 18.77
C VAL A 757 11.85 15.42 17.68
N SER A 758 11.13 16.45 17.26
CA SER A 758 11.63 17.45 16.32
C SER A 758 11.54 18.85 16.93
N ALA A 759 12.68 19.53 16.99
CA ALA A 759 12.84 20.87 17.53
C ALA A 759 13.95 21.62 16.76
N SER A 760 13.92 21.55 15.42
CA SER A 760 14.95 22.08 14.52
C SER A 760 15.31 23.55 14.78
N ASP A 761 14.33 24.38 15.14
CA ASP A 761 14.53 25.80 15.43
C ASP A 761 15.08 26.10 16.83
N SER A 762 15.36 25.08 17.65
CA SER A 762 15.76 25.19 19.06
C SER A 762 17.22 24.77 19.27
N PRO A 763 18.21 25.62 18.96
CA PRO A 763 19.62 25.23 18.90
C PRO A 763 20.24 24.85 20.26
N ASN A 764 19.58 25.17 21.36
CA ASN A 764 20.05 24.91 22.73
C ASN A 764 19.24 23.80 23.43
N PHE A 765 18.36 23.12 22.70
CA PHE A 765 17.60 21.99 23.18
C PHE A 765 18.11 20.71 22.51
N SER A 766 18.29 19.68 23.32
CA SER A 766 18.61 18.34 22.83
C SER A 766 17.86 17.33 23.69
N PRO A 767 17.09 16.38 23.12
CA PRO A 767 16.27 15.47 23.91
C PRO A 767 17.04 14.73 25.00
N ASP A 768 18.24 14.24 24.68
CA ASP A 768 19.15 13.45 25.52
C ASP A 768 20.38 14.24 25.98
N GLY A 769 20.50 15.52 25.60
CA GLY A 769 21.64 16.37 25.90
C GLY A 769 22.85 16.17 24.98
N ILE A 770 22.75 15.30 23.97
CA ILE A 770 23.77 15.16 22.94
C ILE A 770 23.66 16.35 21.97
N MET A 771 24.76 17.07 21.79
CA MET A 771 24.86 18.11 20.78
C MET A 771 25.63 17.54 19.59
N LEU A 772 25.10 17.72 18.39
CA LEU A 772 25.78 17.39 17.14
C LEU A 772 25.45 18.46 16.08
N SER A 773 26.47 19.06 15.50
CA SER A 773 26.32 19.98 14.36
C SER A 773 27.58 19.97 13.49
N VAL A 774 27.40 20.35 12.24
CA VAL A 774 28.48 20.62 11.28
C VAL A 774 28.43 22.09 10.87
N ASP A 775 29.57 22.68 10.55
CA ASP A 775 29.64 24.07 10.10
C ASP A 775 29.31 24.25 8.61
N ASN A 776 29.37 23.17 7.83
CA ASN A 776 28.97 23.15 6.43
C ASN A 776 28.24 21.84 6.08
N ASN A 777 27.00 21.97 5.58
CA ASN A 777 26.14 20.85 5.17
C ASN A 777 26.05 20.67 3.64
N LEU A 778 26.77 21.48 2.85
CA LEU A 778 26.80 21.38 1.39
C LEU A 778 28.21 21.62 0.84
N ILE A 779 28.69 20.70 0.01
CA ILE A 779 29.93 20.80 -0.74
C ILE A 779 29.57 20.78 -2.23
N MET A 780 29.81 21.90 -2.91
CA MET A 780 29.70 22.00 -4.36
C MET A 780 31.08 21.85 -4.99
N ALA A 781 31.36 20.68 -5.56
CA ALA A 781 32.66 20.39 -6.16
C ALA A 781 32.66 20.63 -7.69
N PRO A 782 33.75 21.20 -8.24
CA PRO A 782 33.91 21.33 -9.69
C PRO A 782 34.28 19.98 -10.33
N ALA A 783 34.32 19.92 -11.65
CA ALA A 783 34.67 18.71 -12.41
C ALA A 783 36.03 18.10 -12.02
N GLU A 784 37.02 18.93 -11.65
CA GLU A 784 38.35 18.49 -11.23
C GLU A 784 38.38 17.88 -9.81
N GLY A 785 37.27 17.94 -9.07
CA GLY A 785 37.22 17.56 -7.67
C GLY A 785 37.83 18.62 -6.75
N GLY A 786 38.17 18.25 -5.51
CA GLY A 786 38.73 19.21 -4.56
C GLY A 786 38.89 18.68 -3.12
N ILE A 787 39.47 19.52 -2.26
CA ILE A 787 39.62 19.24 -0.83
C ILE A 787 38.84 20.29 -0.03
N TYR A 788 37.99 19.82 0.87
CA TYR A 788 37.12 20.61 1.74
C TYR A 788 37.36 20.23 3.19
N PHE A 789 37.10 21.15 4.11
CA PHE A 789 37.20 20.90 5.54
C PHE A 789 35.86 21.16 6.19
N VAL A 790 35.45 20.27 7.08
CA VAL A 790 34.20 20.37 7.85
C VAL A 790 34.52 20.23 9.32
N GLU A 791 34.02 21.16 10.13
CA GLU A 791 34.11 21.13 11.59
C GLU A 791 32.89 20.41 12.16
N VAL A 792 33.15 19.29 12.83
CA VAL A 792 32.15 18.55 13.61
C VAL A 792 32.18 19.09 15.03
N ARG A 793 31.04 19.59 15.52
CA ARG A 793 30.88 20.04 16.91
C ARG A 793 29.98 19.05 17.65
N SER A 794 30.53 18.39 18.65
CA SER A 794 29.78 17.46 19.50
C SER A 794 30.31 17.43 20.93
N ASN A 795 29.44 17.09 21.88
CA ASN A 795 29.80 16.78 23.27
C ASN A 795 29.85 15.27 23.56
N ALA A 796 29.60 14.42 22.55
CA ALA A 796 29.54 12.97 22.67
C ALA A 796 30.48 12.27 21.67
N GLU A 797 30.48 10.94 21.68
CA GLU A 797 31.11 10.13 20.64
C GLU A 797 30.19 10.08 19.41
N TRP A 798 30.79 9.99 18.23
CA TRP A 798 30.07 9.99 16.97
C TRP A 798 30.76 9.10 15.93
N THR A 799 29.99 8.65 14.96
CA THR A 799 30.46 7.94 13.77
C THR A 799 30.23 8.79 12.53
N CYS A 800 31.04 8.59 11.49
CA CYS A 800 30.89 9.24 10.20
C CYS A 800 30.96 8.18 9.10
N GLU A 801 30.01 8.24 8.17
CA GLU A 801 29.82 7.30 7.07
C GLU A 801 29.58 8.07 5.77
N VAL A 802 29.95 7.48 4.64
CA VAL A 802 29.70 8.03 3.31
C VAL A 802 28.76 7.09 2.58
N LEU A 803 27.59 7.55 2.18
CA LEU A 803 26.57 6.73 1.51
C LEU A 803 26.60 6.97 0.01
N TRP A 804 26.66 5.88 -0.76
CA TRP A 804 26.54 5.84 -2.23
C TRP A 804 27.47 6.79 -3.01
N ALA A 805 28.66 7.11 -2.47
CA ALA A 805 29.58 8.08 -3.07
C ALA A 805 31.05 7.62 -3.04
N GLU A 806 31.41 6.67 -3.92
CA GLU A 806 32.78 6.12 -4.02
C GLU A 806 33.86 7.17 -4.35
N TYR A 807 33.44 8.30 -4.92
CA TYR A 807 34.29 9.44 -5.28
C TYR A 807 34.56 10.40 -4.12
N VAL A 808 34.02 10.12 -2.92
CA VAL A 808 34.18 10.94 -1.72
C VAL A 808 35.03 10.19 -0.69
N HIS A 809 36.10 10.83 -0.26
CA HIS A 809 37.04 10.34 0.75
C HIS A 809 36.95 11.24 1.97
N VAL A 810 36.78 10.66 3.15
CA VAL A 810 36.70 11.43 4.40
C VAL A 810 37.83 10.99 5.31
N ALA A 811 38.58 11.95 5.85
CA ALA A 811 39.69 11.70 6.75
C ALA A 811 39.55 12.52 8.04
N LEU A 812 39.79 11.88 9.18
CA LEU A 812 39.80 12.52 10.49
C LEU A 812 41.18 13.13 10.79
N LEU A 813 41.21 14.40 11.17
CA LEU A 813 42.44 15.14 11.44
C LEU A 813 42.72 15.29 12.94
N ASP A 814 43.99 15.20 13.33
CA ASP A 814 44.45 15.61 14.67
C ASP A 814 44.65 17.13 14.79
N GLY A 815 45.01 17.60 15.99
CA GLY A 815 45.27 19.03 16.25
C GLY A 815 46.48 19.63 15.50
N ASN A 816 47.27 18.81 14.79
CA ASN A 816 48.36 19.23 13.91
C ASN A 816 48.02 19.01 12.42
N GLU A 817 46.75 18.75 12.09
CA GLU A 817 46.26 18.44 10.74
C GLU A 817 46.81 17.15 10.11
N ASN A 818 47.33 16.22 10.91
CA ASN A 818 47.70 14.90 10.41
C ASN A 818 46.47 14.00 10.30
N VAL A 819 46.40 13.19 9.25
CA VAL A 819 45.37 12.16 9.08
C VAL A 819 45.58 11.06 10.11
N THR A 820 44.55 10.80 10.91
CA THR A 820 44.55 9.76 11.94
C THR A 820 43.79 8.52 11.51
N ASP A 821 42.73 8.70 10.73
CA ASP A 821 41.89 7.64 10.16
C ASP A 821 41.20 8.15 8.89
N SER A 822 40.78 7.26 8.00
CA SER A 822 40.11 7.64 6.74
C SER A 822 39.21 6.54 6.18
N ILE A 823 38.11 6.94 5.55
CA ILE A 823 37.19 6.09 4.80
C ILE A 823 37.02 6.61 3.37
N VAL A 824 36.62 5.73 2.46
CA VAL A 824 36.40 6.03 1.03
C VAL A 824 35.11 5.37 0.58
N GLY A 825 34.16 6.17 0.10
CA GLY A 825 32.82 5.69 -0.25
C GLY A 825 32.12 4.93 0.87
N GLY A 826 31.21 4.02 0.51
CA GLY A 826 30.46 3.17 1.44
C GLY A 826 31.27 2.17 2.25
N ASN A 827 32.61 2.22 2.19
CA ASN A 827 33.49 1.25 2.82
C ASN A 827 34.07 1.79 4.13
N GLY A 828 33.46 1.38 5.24
CA GLY A 828 33.96 1.64 6.59
C GLY A 828 33.22 2.75 7.32
N VAL A 829 33.58 2.92 8.60
CA VAL A 829 32.96 3.90 9.50
C VAL A 829 34.08 4.59 10.26
N LEU A 830 34.14 5.92 10.19
CA LEU A 830 35.03 6.71 11.03
C LEU A 830 34.41 6.89 12.41
N THR A 831 35.23 6.87 13.45
CA THR A 831 34.81 7.18 14.81
C THR A 831 35.53 8.41 15.33
N GLY A 832 34.81 9.27 16.04
CA GLY A 832 35.36 10.46 16.66
C GLY A 832 34.72 10.76 18.00
N ARG A 833 35.35 11.67 18.76
CA ARG A 833 34.87 12.08 20.07
C ARG A 833 35.01 13.58 20.26
N GLY A 834 33.93 14.21 20.69
CA GLY A 834 33.90 15.65 20.89
C GLY A 834 34.03 16.41 19.58
N ASN A 835 34.55 17.63 19.64
CA ASN A 835 34.82 18.42 18.43
C ASN A 835 35.95 17.82 17.61
N ALA A 836 35.80 17.78 16.28
CA ALA A 836 36.84 17.35 15.37
C ALA A 836 36.74 18.05 14.02
N ARG A 837 37.77 17.84 13.19
CA ARG A 837 37.86 18.37 11.85
C ARG A 837 38.00 17.23 10.85
N LEU A 838 37.14 17.21 9.85
CA LEU A 838 37.16 16.26 8.76
C LEU A 838 37.76 16.92 7.52
N ARG A 839 38.64 16.20 6.82
CA ARG A 839 39.06 16.52 5.45
C ARG A 839 38.23 15.67 4.50
N VAL A 840 37.43 16.33 3.67
CA VAL A 840 36.64 15.70 2.61
C VAL A 840 37.36 15.92 1.28
N THR A 841 37.75 14.84 0.61
CA THR A 841 38.36 14.88 -0.73
C THR A 841 37.37 14.32 -1.73
N VAL A 842 37.08 15.09 -2.78
CA VAL A 842 36.18 14.72 -3.87
C VAL A 842 37.02 14.45 -5.10
N ASP A 843 36.88 13.27 -5.68
CA ASP A 843 37.62 12.88 -6.88
C ASP A 843 37.12 13.63 -8.12
N PRO A 844 37.95 13.75 -9.17
CA PRO A 844 37.52 14.29 -10.45
C PRO A 844 36.36 13.48 -11.08
N ASN A 845 35.46 14.17 -11.79
CA ASN A 845 34.34 13.55 -12.49
C ASN A 845 34.75 13.15 -13.91
N ASN A 846 35.33 11.96 -14.05
CA ASN A 846 35.72 11.43 -15.34
C ASN A 846 34.49 11.05 -16.18
N PRO A 847 34.53 11.21 -17.51
CA PRO A 847 33.37 10.98 -18.39
C PRO A 847 32.91 9.52 -18.49
N ASN A 848 33.60 8.57 -17.84
CA ASN A 848 33.22 7.16 -17.81
C ASN A 848 31.93 6.89 -17.02
N ASN A 849 31.41 7.87 -16.30
CA ASN A 849 30.21 7.68 -15.50
C ASN A 849 28.95 7.84 -16.36
N TYR A 850 27.98 6.94 -16.15
CA TYR A 850 26.69 6.99 -16.87
C TYR A 850 25.91 8.27 -16.56
N TRP A 851 26.16 8.90 -15.41
CA TRP A 851 25.40 10.05 -14.91
C TRP A 851 26.29 11.31 -14.91
N PRO A 852 25.93 12.36 -15.67
CA PRO A 852 26.70 13.61 -15.76
C PRO A 852 26.88 14.33 -14.42
N GLU A 853 25.84 14.28 -13.59
CA GLU A 853 25.81 14.85 -12.25
C GLU A 853 25.87 13.72 -11.21
N ARG A 854 26.70 13.91 -10.18
CA ARG A 854 26.85 12.96 -9.08
C ARG A 854 26.56 13.63 -7.75
N ASN A 855 25.77 12.95 -6.92
CA ASN A 855 25.38 13.37 -5.58
C ASN A 855 25.79 12.29 -4.59
N GLY A 856 26.26 12.72 -3.41
CA GLY A 856 26.76 11.83 -2.38
C GLY A 856 26.58 12.41 -1.00
N ASP A 857 26.31 11.57 -0.02
CA ASP A 857 25.99 12.03 1.34
C ASP A 857 27.04 11.56 2.34
N ILE A 858 27.54 12.49 3.13
CA ILE A 858 28.30 12.18 4.35
C ILE A 858 27.35 12.34 5.52
N THR A 859 27.18 11.28 6.30
CA THR A 859 26.32 11.27 7.48
C THR A 859 27.15 11.11 8.74
N ILE A 860 26.90 11.97 9.72
CA ILE A 860 27.54 11.90 11.03
C ILE A 860 26.48 11.57 12.06
N HIS A 861 26.67 10.50 12.81
CA HIS A 861 25.72 9.99 13.80
C HIS A 861 26.28 10.13 15.20
N SER A 862 25.48 10.64 16.14
CA SER A 862 25.81 10.65 17.57
C SER A 862 24.56 10.28 18.37
N GLY A 863 24.53 9.07 18.91
CA GLY A 863 23.29 8.53 19.49
C GLY A 863 22.18 8.48 18.43
N ARG A 864 21.08 9.21 18.66
CA ARG A 864 19.97 9.35 17.70
C ARG A 864 20.05 10.60 16.81
N HIS A 865 21.09 11.42 16.97
CA HIS A 865 21.28 12.66 16.20
C HIS A 865 22.04 12.38 14.92
N VAL A 866 21.60 12.98 13.81
CA VAL A 866 22.25 12.87 12.50
C VAL A 866 22.52 14.26 11.93
N ALA A 867 23.74 14.47 11.46
CA ALA A 867 24.10 15.64 10.65
C ALA A 867 24.45 15.18 9.23
N TYR A 868 23.92 15.89 8.23
CA TYR A 868 24.11 15.58 6.81
C TYR A 868 25.04 16.60 6.15
N ILE A 869 25.91 16.12 5.27
CA ILE A 869 26.72 16.93 4.37
C ILE A 869 26.52 16.40 2.96
N ASN A 870 25.81 17.16 2.13
CA ASN A 870 25.56 16.82 0.74
C ASN A 870 26.78 17.21 -0.10
N VAL A 871 27.24 16.30 -0.95
CA VAL A 871 28.37 16.51 -1.87
C VAL A 871 27.88 16.41 -3.30
N VAL A 872 27.86 17.54 -4.00
CA VAL A 872 27.29 17.66 -5.35
C VAL A 872 28.40 18.03 -6.34
N GLN A 873 28.47 17.28 -7.44
CA GLN A 873 29.38 17.53 -8.55
C GLN A 873 28.60 17.48 -9.87
N LYS A 874 28.28 18.66 -10.42
CA LYS A 874 27.38 18.81 -11.59
C LYS A 874 28.07 18.70 -12.94
N GLU A 875 29.36 19.01 -12.97
CA GLU A 875 30.14 19.09 -14.20
C GLU A 875 31.04 17.85 -14.33
N MET A 876 31.25 17.41 -15.57
CA MET A 876 32.24 16.39 -15.93
C MET A 876 33.48 17.04 -16.55
N LEU A 877 34.63 16.38 -16.43
CA LEU A 877 35.81 16.77 -17.18
C LEU A 877 35.56 16.61 -18.68
N ASP A 878 36.24 17.43 -19.49
CA ASP A 878 36.22 17.23 -20.93
C ASP A 878 36.81 15.86 -21.29
N PRO A 879 36.15 15.07 -22.16
CA PRO A 879 36.70 13.84 -22.72
C PRO A 879 38.08 14.06 -23.36
N VAL A 880 39.09 13.28 -22.98
CA VAL A 880 40.42 13.25 -23.59
C VAL A 880 40.68 11.86 -24.16
N LEU A 881 41.05 11.80 -25.44
CA LEU A 881 41.53 10.60 -26.11
C LEU A 881 42.50 11.01 -27.22
N ASP A 882 43.76 10.61 -27.10
CA ASP A 882 44.82 10.89 -28.07
C ASP A 882 45.82 9.74 -28.15
N VAL A 883 46.61 9.69 -29.22
CA VAL A 883 47.66 8.70 -29.45
C VAL A 883 49.01 9.37 -29.68
N SER A 884 50.08 8.79 -29.14
CA SER A 884 51.43 9.36 -29.25
C SER A 884 51.94 9.42 -30.69
N GLN A 885 51.40 8.59 -31.59
CA GLN A 885 51.75 8.54 -33.01
C GLN A 885 50.59 8.03 -33.85
N SER A 886 50.19 8.79 -34.88
CA SER A 886 49.01 8.51 -35.72
C SER A 886 49.33 7.85 -37.06
N VAL A 887 50.61 7.72 -37.44
CA VAL A 887 51.01 7.06 -38.69
C VAL A 887 52.26 6.22 -38.48
N PHE A 888 52.21 4.98 -38.95
CA PHE A 888 53.34 4.05 -39.03
C PHE A 888 53.53 3.56 -40.47
N THR A 889 54.78 3.37 -40.85
CA THR A 889 55.14 2.62 -42.07
C THR A 889 56.11 1.54 -41.66
N VAL A 890 55.67 0.29 -41.78
CA VAL A 890 56.37 -0.90 -41.28
C VAL A 890 56.35 -2.03 -42.29
N ARG A 891 57.12 -3.08 -42.06
CA ARG A 891 57.08 -4.32 -42.85
C ARG A 891 56.21 -5.36 -42.18
N SER A 892 55.73 -6.31 -42.96
CA SER A 892 55.07 -7.50 -42.42
C SER A 892 55.99 -8.22 -41.42
N GLY A 893 55.49 -8.50 -40.22
CA GLY A 893 56.23 -9.06 -39.08
C GLY A 893 56.74 -8.03 -38.07
N ASP A 894 56.74 -6.73 -38.38
CA ASP A 894 57.15 -5.68 -37.43
C ASP A 894 56.08 -5.43 -36.37
N THR A 895 56.52 -4.99 -35.18
CA THR A 895 55.65 -4.55 -34.08
C THR A 895 55.69 -3.04 -33.96
N ILE A 896 54.51 -2.40 -33.98
CA ILE A 896 54.34 -0.98 -33.69
C ILE A 896 53.95 -0.80 -32.22
N VAL A 897 54.41 0.29 -31.63
CA VAL A 897 54.15 0.66 -30.24
C VAL A 897 53.75 2.13 -30.19
N PHE A 898 52.63 2.43 -29.55
CA PHE A 898 52.19 3.81 -29.28
C PHE A 898 51.47 3.90 -27.93
N ASP A 899 51.50 5.07 -27.32
CA ASP A 899 50.83 5.35 -26.06
C ASP A 899 49.46 6.00 -26.35
N VAL A 900 48.40 5.49 -25.74
CA VAL A 900 47.07 6.11 -25.68
C VAL A 900 47.03 6.99 -24.45
N THR A 901 46.65 8.26 -24.63
CA THR A 901 46.37 9.20 -23.54
C THR A 901 44.87 9.37 -23.43
N SER A 902 44.27 8.97 -22.31
CA SER A 902 42.84 9.13 -22.07
C SER A 902 42.51 9.32 -20.59
N ASN A 903 41.44 10.06 -20.31
CA ASN A 903 40.77 10.09 -18.99
C ASN A 903 39.52 9.20 -18.95
N MET A 904 39.34 8.33 -19.94
CA MET A 904 38.19 7.45 -20.12
C MET A 904 38.60 6.00 -20.38
N GLY A 905 37.63 5.10 -20.39
CA GLY A 905 37.72 3.74 -20.92
C GLY A 905 37.54 3.79 -22.44
N TRP A 906 38.30 2.96 -23.14
CA TRP A 906 38.34 2.95 -24.60
C TRP A 906 38.50 1.53 -25.15
N ASN A 907 38.08 1.35 -26.39
CA ASN A 907 38.11 0.12 -27.16
C ASN A 907 38.79 0.36 -28.50
N VAL A 908 39.36 -0.71 -29.06
CA VAL A 908 40.16 -0.66 -30.28
C VAL A 908 39.50 -1.49 -31.37
N ASP A 909 39.23 -0.85 -32.49
CA ASP A 909 38.74 -1.48 -33.71
C ASP A 909 39.81 -1.39 -34.81
N VAL A 910 40.00 -2.47 -35.57
CA VAL A 910 40.94 -2.50 -36.70
C VAL A 910 40.17 -2.61 -38.00
N MET A 911 40.35 -1.62 -38.87
CA MET A 911 39.73 -1.55 -40.18
C MET A 911 40.78 -1.73 -41.28
N THR A 912 40.58 -2.73 -42.14
CA THR A 912 41.39 -2.90 -43.36
C THR A 912 40.91 -1.92 -44.44
N ILE A 913 41.79 -1.00 -44.85
CA ILE A 913 41.50 -0.01 -45.90
C ILE A 913 41.82 -0.57 -47.28
N SER A 914 42.95 -1.26 -47.41
CA SER A 914 43.36 -1.95 -48.65
C SER A 914 44.37 -3.05 -48.34
N GLY A 915 44.46 -4.03 -49.23
CA GLY A 915 45.35 -5.18 -49.06
C GLY A 915 44.70 -6.34 -48.31
N ASP A 916 45.51 -7.26 -47.79
CA ASP A 916 45.06 -8.47 -47.08
C ASP A 916 46.10 -8.89 -46.02
N GLY A 917 45.61 -9.36 -44.87
CA GLY A 917 46.39 -9.67 -43.68
C GLY A 917 45.65 -9.40 -42.36
N TRP A 918 46.37 -9.46 -41.24
CA TRP A 918 45.81 -9.34 -39.89
C TRP A 918 46.82 -8.71 -38.91
N MET A 919 46.34 -8.32 -37.74
CA MET A 919 47.12 -7.70 -36.66
C MET A 919 46.97 -8.49 -35.37
N ASP A 920 48.09 -8.73 -34.67
CA ASP A 920 48.10 -9.24 -33.30
C ASP A 920 48.26 -8.07 -32.34
N MET A 921 47.31 -7.86 -31.43
CA MET A 921 47.32 -6.73 -30.49
C MET A 921 47.39 -7.24 -29.05
N ASN A 922 48.21 -6.62 -28.22
CA ASN A 922 48.34 -7.00 -26.82
C ASN A 922 47.06 -6.77 -25.99
N MET A 923 46.21 -5.83 -26.40
CA MET A 923 44.91 -5.53 -25.81
C MET A 923 43.98 -4.89 -26.85
N CYS A 924 42.67 -5.09 -26.68
CA CYS A 924 41.64 -4.50 -27.55
C CYS A 924 40.73 -3.50 -26.81
N TYR A 925 41.02 -3.26 -25.52
CA TYR A 925 40.35 -2.27 -24.68
C TYR A 925 41.29 -1.87 -23.54
N GLY A 926 41.06 -0.70 -22.94
CA GLY A 926 41.84 -0.18 -21.83
C GLY A 926 41.13 0.96 -21.10
N GLU A 927 41.64 1.31 -19.92
CA GLU A 927 41.20 2.46 -19.13
C GLU A 927 42.37 3.40 -18.87
N GLY A 928 42.14 4.70 -19.05
CA GLY A 928 43.14 5.72 -18.80
C GLY A 928 44.29 5.68 -19.82
N ASN A 929 45.46 6.15 -19.39
CA ASN A 929 46.66 6.15 -20.22
C ASN A 929 47.29 4.75 -20.26
N GLN A 930 47.45 4.17 -21.45
CA GLN A 930 48.12 2.86 -21.60
C GLN A 930 49.00 2.78 -22.86
N ARG A 931 49.85 1.76 -22.93
CA ARG A 931 50.71 1.47 -24.07
C ARG A 931 50.15 0.31 -24.89
N LEU A 932 49.87 0.57 -26.17
CA LEU A 932 49.42 -0.43 -27.15
C LEU A 932 50.59 -0.94 -27.97
N GLU A 933 50.64 -2.26 -28.13
CA GLU A 933 51.61 -2.97 -28.96
C GLU A 933 50.86 -3.82 -29.99
N CYS A 934 51.23 -3.69 -31.26
CA CYS A 934 50.57 -4.37 -32.36
C CYS A 934 51.56 -4.92 -33.37
N THR A 935 51.55 -6.23 -33.61
CA THR A 935 52.37 -6.89 -34.64
C THR A 935 51.54 -7.10 -35.89
N VAL A 936 52.06 -6.69 -37.05
CA VAL A 936 51.27 -6.64 -38.29
C VAL A 936 51.72 -7.68 -39.29
N HIS A 937 50.79 -8.45 -39.84
CA HIS A 937 51.06 -9.52 -40.80
C HIS A 937 50.31 -9.28 -42.11
N ALA A 938 51.03 -9.01 -43.20
CA ALA A 938 50.46 -8.83 -44.53
C ALA A 938 51.31 -9.49 -45.63
N ASN A 939 50.64 -10.06 -46.64
CA ASN A 939 51.30 -10.73 -47.78
C ASN A 939 51.53 -9.80 -48.98
N GLN A 940 50.93 -8.62 -48.96
CA GLN A 940 51.01 -7.59 -49.99
C GLN A 940 51.00 -6.21 -49.33
N SER A 941 51.32 -5.16 -50.09
CA SER A 941 51.16 -3.78 -49.61
C SER A 941 49.73 -3.57 -49.12
N SER A 942 49.60 -3.26 -47.83
CA SER A 942 48.31 -3.16 -47.15
C SER A 942 48.26 -1.91 -46.28
N VAL A 943 47.07 -1.35 -46.09
CA VAL A 943 46.83 -0.21 -45.23
C VAL A 943 45.74 -0.57 -44.25
N TYR A 944 46.04 -0.42 -42.96
CA TYR A 944 45.10 -0.63 -41.88
C TYR A 944 44.89 0.67 -41.11
N LYS A 945 43.71 0.84 -40.54
CA LYS A 945 43.42 1.85 -39.53
C LYS A 945 43.09 1.17 -38.22
N ILE A 946 43.81 1.55 -37.17
CA ILE A 946 43.46 1.24 -35.80
C ILE A 946 42.68 2.44 -35.28
N ILE A 947 41.42 2.22 -34.93
CA ILE A 947 40.51 3.23 -34.41
C ILE A 947 40.35 2.96 -32.92
N ILE A 948 40.78 3.91 -32.10
CA ILE A 948 40.54 3.88 -30.66
C ILE A 948 39.35 4.78 -30.39
N THR A 949 38.30 4.25 -29.79
CA THR A 949 37.07 4.98 -29.46
C THR A 949 36.81 4.84 -27.97
N ASP A 950 36.37 5.91 -27.29
CA ASP A 950 35.95 5.78 -25.90
C ASP A 950 34.61 5.04 -25.76
N TYR A 951 34.34 4.48 -24.59
CA TYR A 951 33.13 3.68 -24.34
C TYR A 951 31.81 4.42 -24.57
N ASN A 952 31.81 5.75 -24.43
CA ASN A 952 30.64 6.59 -24.65
C ASN A 952 30.58 7.19 -26.07
N GLN A 953 31.54 6.83 -26.93
CA GLN A 953 31.66 7.25 -28.32
C GLN A 953 31.77 8.78 -28.51
N PHE A 954 32.29 9.51 -27.52
CA PHE A 954 32.43 10.96 -27.58
C PHE A 954 33.60 11.41 -28.48
N LYS A 955 34.69 10.65 -28.49
CA LYS A 955 35.94 10.90 -29.20
C LYS A 955 36.50 9.61 -29.79
N SER A 956 37.25 9.77 -30.88
CA SER A 956 38.06 8.71 -31.45
C SER A 956 39.43 9.24 -31.87
N ALA A 957 40.43 8.38 -31.81
CA ALA A 957 41.77 8.60 -32.32
C ALA A 957 42.11 7.52 -33.35
N GLU A 958 42.78 7.91 -34.43
CA GLU A 958 43.13 6.98 -35.51
C GLU A 958 44.65 6.82 -35.65
N VAL A 959 45.09 5.58 -35.82
CA VAL A 959 46.45 5.24 -36.21
C VAL A 959 46.41 4.54 -37.56
N THR A 960 47.01 5.16 -38.58
CA THR A 960 47.16 4.57 -39.92
C THR A 960 48.46 3.79 -40.00
N VAL A 961 48.37 2.52 -40.40
CA VAL A 961 49.52 1.62 -40.52
C VAL A 961 49.66 1.22 -41.98
N ASN A 962 50.73 1.72 -42.62
CA ASN A 962 51.13 1.33 -43.96
C ASN A 962 52.10 0.14 -43.86
N VAL A 963 51.74 -0.97 -44.46
CA VAL A 963 52.52 -2.21 -44.40
C VAL A 963 53.13 -2.49 -45.75
N GLU A 964 54.45 -2.54 -45.80
CA GLU A 964 55.18 -3.04 -46.96
C GLU A 964 55.27 -4.58 -46.89
N PRO A 965 55.10 -5.29 -48.02
CA PRO A 965 55.28 -6.73 -48.06
C PRO A 965 56.72 -7.07 -47.70
N ASP A 966 56.91 -8.20 -47.03
CA ASP A 966 58.26 -8.62 -46.65
C ASP A 966 59.12 -8.78 -47.92
N SER A 967 60.24 -8.06 -47.97
CA SER A 967 61.19 -8.13 -49.09
C SER A 967 62.10 -9.34 -48.88
N GLY A 968 61.53 -10.54 -48.89
CA GLY A 968 62.26 -11.77 -48.64
C GLY A 968 61.62 -12.91 -49.39
N GLU A 969 62.37 -13.47 -50.35
CA GLU A 969 62.01 -14.64 -51.15
C GLU A 969 61.12 -15.63 -50.38
N ILE A 970 59.90 -15.83 -50.88
CA ILE A 970 59.01 -16.91 -50.46
C ILE A 970 59.76 -18.24 -50.65
N PRO A 971 60.10 -19.00 -49.59
CA PRO A 971 60.40 -20.40 -49.77
C PRO A 971 59.07 -21.07 -50.11
N ARG A 972 58.93 -21.48 -51.36
CA ARG A 972 57.97 -22.53 -51.73
C ARG A 972 58.33 -23.77 -50.93
N ASP A 973 57.65 -24.00 -49.82
CA ASP A 973 57.00 -25.30 -49.64
C ASP A 973 55.81 -25.19 -48.71
N SER A 974 54.65 -25.45 -49.31
CA SER A 974 53.41 -25.77 -48.64
C SER A 974 53.60 -26.99 -47.74
N THR A 975 53.21 -26.91 -46.47
CA THR A 975 52.37 -27.93 -45.80
C THR A 975 52.09 -27.57 -44.33
N ARG A 976 50.80 -27.66 -43.95
CA ARG A 976 50.17 -27.69 -42.60
C ARG A 976 49.77 -26.31 -42.02
N ILE A 977 48.47 -25.96 -42.03
CA ILE A 977 47.39 -26.37 -41.09
C ILE A 977 47.68 -25.88 -39.66
N ASN A 978 47.15 -24.71 -39.26
CA ASN A 978 45.89 -24.53 -38.53
C ASN A 978 45.51 -23.04 -38.52
#